data_AF-A0A367ZKG3-F1
#
_entry.id   AF-A0A367ZKG3-F1
#
_cell.length_a   1.000
_cell.length_b   1.000
_cell.length_c   1.000
_cell.angle_alpha   90.00
_cell.angle_beta   90.00
_cell.angle_gamma   90.00
#
_symmetry.space_group_name_H-M   'P 1'
#
loop_
_entity.id
_entity.type
_entity.pdbx_description
1 polymer ?
#
loop_
_entity_poly.entity_id
_entity_poly.type
_entity_poly.pdbx_seq_one_letter_code
_entity_poly.pdbx_strand_id
1 'polypeptide(L)'
;MTFLDVGQGDAILIRTAEKTILIDAGDDRVNAANGVIIPYLKREGITRIDTCIISHPHRDHFGGFIDLLQAIPIGEFQFSSDTLGTGDPEESSSDALVYMRMYNLIKEKKIPYNKVPNGAILNWGRGIKVEVLHADETPRRSADQPPRLIQRGEVIKSPANEQSLIIKATAGKISYLFTGDAEKGAEGRAIELFREKLPSTILKSGHHGSKTSSTYPFMDLVKPEYGIISVGTKNSFGHPNKETLEKYAFYKMKVFRTDQDGTIDTFTDGTTVQVVSNQSPLAITKPPEIISLTANSATIQWTTNKTSNSVVKYGTSGYTQQKVLDPFVTVHTVTLTGLKPSTTYLFQAISQDERQPEQVVSIEGRLTTPAGSDLPLPKIVGMGTTTKAIYLRKPFTVQVDLKNPANEPQKNFALALYHSSMADVNLLGTTNVSLAASGQGTLTFPVELSWLGKVELIAVLTNGKDIIDTSSIVVDVLPKNILVDCAHGNIDYFTGRFAGMKMDLYNRHGFSMKSISKLITPAALEGSFVLIMPEPKEALAAEEIAAIKEYVSKGGSVLFFLKSDYKDLSAPHLVNPILQAIGSRIRFNDDQFCDPTNNIGPPFRAFVHVFPDPIIQGVNQLLFRSSCTLVNHQMQGLTASKDLHLLAVGDDDSYNVDTDNMNDCSFYYASATPRLPIPVVAAEDLGTGRVACFAEPLYDDRLYADPKIPTALFNSQVVAWLATAREKTLRDLLRSLDNLESIDDPDLRASRFDGLRAAALDQIQQGMAEGAEADIQAAFQEYASPAVQDLARDLRHTLQFRDLHQDRP
;
A
#
# COMPACT_ATOMS: atom_id res chain seq x y z
N MET A 1 6.08 -18.42 -17.91
CA MET A 1 4.77 -17.74 -17.89
C MET A 1 4.16 -17.95 -16.51
N THR A 2 3.48 -16.95 -15.97
CA THR A 2 2.95 -16.96 -14.61
C THR A 2 1.46 -16.63 -14.65
N PHE A 3 0.63 -17.53 -14.16
CA PHE A 3 -0.81 -17.37 -14.01
C PHE A 3 -1.05 -16.91 -12.58
N LEU A 4 -1.30 -15.61 -12.40
CA LEU A 4 -1.44 -15.00 -11.09
C LEU A 4 -2.80 -15.35 -10.49
N ASP A 5 -2.80 -15.71 -9.20
CA ASP A 5 -4.04 -15.88 -8.43
C ASP A 5 -4.63 -14.50 -8.09
N VAL A 6 -5.40 -13.95 -9.02
CA VAL A 6 -6.11 -12.66 -8.88
C VAL A 6 -7.55 -12.84 -8.40
N GLY A 7 -7.91 -14.03 -7.90
CA GLY A 7 -9.29 -14.39 -7.60
C GLY A 7 -10.04 -14.83 -8.86
N GLN A 8 -11.29 -14.38 -8.99
CA GLN A 8 -12.06 -14.62 -10.22
C GLN A 8 -11.58 -13.66 -11.30
N GLY A 9 -11.08 -14.19 -12.42
CA GLY A 9 -10.51 -13.42 -13.52
C GLY A 9 -9.18 -13.98 -14.03
N ASP A 10 -8.61 -13.32 -15.04
CA ASP A 10 -7.30 -13.66 -15.60
C ASP A 10 -6.26 -12.57 -15.35
N ALA A 11 -5.03 -12.98 -15.03
CA ALA A 11 -3.84 -12.17 -15.15
C ALA A 11 -2.63 -13.07 -15.41
N ILE A 12 -2.09 -13.01 -16.62
CA ILE A 12 -1.04 -13.93 -17.09
C ILE A 12 0.19 -13.13 -17.49
N LEU A 13 1.21 -13.18 -16.65
CA LEU A 13 2.50 -12.53 -16.91
C LEU A 13 3.42 -13.45 -17.72
N ILE A 14 3.89 -12.97 -18.86
CA ILE A 14 4.73 -13.70 -19.79
C ILE A 14 6.06 -12.98 -19.89
N ARG A 15 7.12 -13.63 -19.42
CA ARG A 15 8.50 -13.20 -19.61
C ARG A 15 9.14 -14.01 -20.72
N THR A 16 9.63 -13.32 -21.73
CA THR A 16 10.45 -13.87 -22.81
C THR A 16 11.88 -13.34 -22.64
N ALA A 17 12.80 -13.75 -23.52
CA ALA A 17 14.16 -13.21 -23.49
C ALA A 17 14.23 -11.69 -23.76
N GLU A 18 13.20 -11.11 -24.41
CA GLU A 18 13.24 -9.75 -24.93
C GLU A 18 12.08 -8.86 -24.45
N LYS A 19 10.99 -9.47 -24.00
CA LYS A 19 9.74 -8.77 -23.68
C LYS A 19 9.04 -9.31 -22.44
N THR A 20 8.40 -8.40 -21.72
CA THR A 20 7.42 -8.66 -20.68
C THR A 20 6.02 -8.36 -21.21
N ILE A 21 5.15 -9.36 -21.24
CA ILE A 21 3.77 -9.25 -21.71
C ILE A 21 2.84 -9.56 -20.55
N LEU A 22 1.72 -8.85 -20.44
CA LEU A 22 0.65 -9.16 -19.50
C LEU A 22 -0.65 -9.38 -20.26
N ILE A 23 -1.20 -10.59 -20.22
CA ILE A 23 -2.55 -10.88 -20.74
C ILE A 23 -3.53 -10.76 -19.58
N ASP A 24 -4.47 -9.83 -19.71
CA ASP A 24 -5.47 -9.48 -18.69
C ASP A 24 -4.85 -9.05 -17.34
N ALA A 25 -5.67 -8.48 -16.45
CA ALA A 25 -5.25 -7.82 -15.23
C ALA A 25 -6.21 -8.04 -14.05
N GLY A 26 -7.11 -9.01 -14.13
CA GLY A 26 -8.06 -9.33 -13.08
C GLY A 26 -9.08 -8.21 -12.80
N ASP A 27 -9.91 -8.44 -11.78
CA ASP A 27 -10.98 -7.54 -11.35
C ASP A 27 -10.49 -6.45 -10.38
N ASP A 28 -10.79 -5.18 -10.66
CA ASP A 28 -10.47 -4.07 -9.76
C ASP A 28 -11.31 -4.09 -8.47
N ARG A 29 -12.51 -4.70 -8.47
CA ARG A 29 -13.36 -4.83 -7.27
C ARG A 29 -12.70 -5.65 -6.16
N VAL A 30 -11.83 -6.59 -6.53
CA VAL A 30 -11.06 -7.41 -5.58
C VAL A 30 -9.62 -6.93 -5.44
N ASN A 31 -9.29 -5.75 -5.98
CA ASN A 31 -7.95 -5.19 -6.01
C ASN A 31 -6.92 -6.11 -6.68
N ALA A 32 -7.27 -6.78 -7.78
CA ALA A 32 -6.35 -7.71 -8.47
C ALA A 32 -4.97 -7.07 -8.73
N ALA A 33 -4.94 -5.85 -9.25
CA ALA A 33 -3.70 -5.15 -9.53
C ALA A 33 -2.90 -4.79 -8.27
N ASN A 34 -3.49 -4.06 -7.32
CA ASN A 34 -2.79 -3.58 -6.13
C ASN A 34 -2.50 -4.68 -5.10
N GLY A 35 -3.35 -5.69 -5.02
CA GLY A 35 -3.23 -6.81 -4.08
C GLY A 35 -2.32 -7.93 -4.58
N VAL A 36 -2.23 -8.14 -5.89
CA VAL A 36 -1.52 -9.30 -6.46
C VAL A 36 -0.49 -8.88 -7.51
N ILE A 37 -0.91 -8.22 -8.59
CA ILE A 37 -0.05 -8.01 -9.77
C ILE A 37 1.11 -7.06 -9.45
N ILE A 38 0.85 -5.86 -8.93
CA ILE A 38 1.87 -4.85 -8.62
C ILE A 38 2.87 -5.37 -7.56
N PRO A 39 2.41 -5.98 -6.43
CA PRO A 39 3.33 -6.63 -5.49
C PRO A 39 4.21 -7.69 -6.15
N TYR A 40 3.62 -8.54 -7.02
CA TYR A 40 4.38 -9.54 -7.76
C TYR A 40 5.43 -8.91 -8.67
N LEU A 41 5.06 -7.91 -9.48
CA LEU A 41 5.99 -7.22 -10.39
C LEU A 41 7.16 -6.58 -9.63
N LYS A 42 6.87 -5.88 -8.52
CA LYS A 42 7.90 -5.26 -7.67
C LYS A 42 8.85 -6.30 -7.08
N ARG A 43 8.31 -7.39 -6.55
CA ARG A 43 9.10 -8.49 -5.99
C ARG A 43 10.02 -9.12 -7.03
N GLU A 44 9.54 -9.28 -8.27
CA GLU A 44 10.32 -9.83 -9.38
C GLU A 44 11.25 -8.80 -10.06
N GLY A 45 11.32 -7.56 -9.55
CA GLY A 45 12.14 -6.50 -10.14
C GLY A 45 11.66 -6.02 -11.51
N ILE A 46 10.39 -6.26 -11.86
CA ILE A 46 9.82 -5.89 -13.15
C ILE A 46 9.33 -4.45 -13.07
N THR A 47 10.06 -3.56 -13.74
CA THR A 47 9.81 -2.12 -13.72
C THR A 47 9.04 -1.60 -14.94
N ARG A 48 8.74 -2.46 -15.92
CA ARG A 48 8.00 -2.10 -17.15
C ARG A 48 7.33 -3.31 -17.78
N ILE A 49 6.19 -3.08 -18.44
CA ILE A 49 5.50 -4.08 -19.29
C ILE A 49 5.56 -3.60 -20.74
N ASP A 50 6.05 -4.43 -21.65
CA ASP A 50 6.17 -4.08 -23.07
C ASP A 50 4.80 -4.05 -23.76
N THR A 51 3.98 -5.07 -23.51
CA THR A 51 2.67 -5.25 -24.16
C THR A 51 1.65 -5.72 -23.14
N CYS A 52 0.55 -4.99 -22.98
CA CYS A 52 -0.64 -5.47 -22.31
C CYS A 52 -1.65 -5.98 -23.36
N ILE A 53 -2.28 -7.12 -23.10
CA ILE A 53 -3.28 -7.72 -23.98
C ILE A 53 -4.59 -7.81 -23.21
N ILE A 54 -5.67 -7.28 -23.78
CA ILE A 54 -7.03 -7.43 -23.25
C ILE A 54 -7.74 -8.49 -24.09
N SER A 55 -8.07 -9.63 -23.47
CA SER A 55 -8.73 -10.73 -24.16
C SER A 55 -10.15 -10.35 -24.60
N HIS A 56 -10.95 -9.75 -23.72
CA HIS A 56 -12.32 -9.27 -23.98
C HIS A 56 -12.76 -8.26 -22.90
N PRO A 57 -13.89 -7.53 -23.08
CA PRO A 57 -14.24 -6.40 -22.23
C PRO A 57 -15.05 -6.76 -20.98
N HIS A 58 -14.72 -7.87 -20.30
CA HIS A 58 -15.25 -8.14 -18.95
C HIS A 58 -14.30 -7.65 -17.86
N ARG A 59 -14.88 -7.12 -16.78
CA ARG A 59 -14.14 -6.39 -15.74
C ARG A 59 -13.15 -7.24 -14.99
N ASP A 60 -13.40 -8.55 -14.85
CA ASP A 60 -12.46 -9.52 -14.30
C ASP A 60 -11.28 -9.86 -15.23
N HIS A 61 -11.21 -9.24 -16.41
CA HIS A 61 -10.08 -9.32 -17.33
C HIS A 61 -9.36 -7.99 -17.48
N PHE A 62 -10.07 -6.87 -17.65
CA PHE A 62 -9.40 -5.58 -17.89
C PHE A 62 -9.32 -4.68 -16.66
N GLY A 63 -10.09 -4.93 -15.60
CA GLY A 63 -10.32 -3.99 -14.49
C GLY A 63 -9.03 -3.50 -13.85
N GLY A 64 -8.11 -4.41 -13.53
CA GLY A 64 -6.84 -4.07 -12.90
C GLY A 64 -5.88 -3.22 -13.75
N PHE A 65 -6.11 -3.04 -15.05
CA PHE A 65 -5.27 -2.17 -15.87
C PHE A 65 -5.32 -0.70 -15.44
N ILE A 66 -6.42 -0.25 -14.82
CA ILE A 66 -6.58 1.13 -14.34
C ILE A 66 -5.51 1.48 -13.31
N ASP A 67 -5.25 0.56 -12.37
CA ASP A 67 -4.24 0.73 -11.33
C ASP A 67 -2.83 0.48 -11.90
N LEU A 68 -2.67 -0.52 -12.79
CA LEU A 68 -1.38 -0.81 -13.41
C LEU A 68 -0.85 0.36 -14.25
N LEU A 69 -1.72 1.03 -15.01
CA LEU A 69 -1.38 2.22 -15.82
C LEU A 69 -0.79 3.37 -14.97
N GLN A 70 -1.11 3.41 -13.68
CA GLN A 70 -0.60 4.42 -12.74
C GLN A 70 0.71 3.99 -12.09
N ALA A 71 0.90 2.68 -11.88
CA ALA A 71 2.03 2.14 -11.11
C ALA A 71 3.24 1.71 -11.95
N ILE A 72 3.03 1.23 -13.18
CA ILE A 72 4.06 0.63 -14.02
C ILE A 72 4.00 1.20 -15.45
N PRO A 73 5.14 1.62 -16.04
CA PRO A 73 5.21 1.98 -17.46
C PRO A 73 4.76 0.83 -18.38
N ILE A 74 3.85 1.13 -19.31
CA ILE A 74 3.32 0.19 -20.31
C ILE A 74 3.68 0.68 -21.72
N GLY A 75 4.23 -0.21 -22.55
CA GLY A 75 4.69 0.09 -23.90
C GLY A 75 3.57 0.18 -24.94
N GLU A 76 2.63 -0.77 -24.94
CA GLU A 76 1.45 -0.78 -25.81
C GLU A 76 0.31 -1.64 -25.23
N PHE A 77 -0.90 -1.43 -25.75
CA PHE A 77 -2.07 -2.26 -25.53
C PHE A 77 -2.53 -2.89 -26.85
N GLN A 78 -2.87 -4.18 -26.77
CA GLN A 78 -3.48 -4.95 -27.83
C GLN A 78 -4.81 -5.52 -27.33
N PHE A 79 -5.85 -5.53 -28.16
CA PHE A 79 -7.19 -5.94 -27.70
C PHE A 79 -8.01 -6.60 -28.81
N SER A 80 -9.04 -7.37 -28.41
CA SER A 80 -9.97 -8.02 -29.34
C SER A 80 -11.05 -7.09 -29.86
N SER A 81 -11.79 -6.43 -28.97
CA SER A 81 -12.96 -5.62 -29.32
C SER A 81 -12.94 -4.28 -28.62
N ASP A 82 -13.41 -3.26 -29.33
CA ASP A 82 -13.72 -1.92 -28.86
C ASP A 82 -15.24 -1.71 -28.72
N THR A 83 -16.05 -2.77 -28.75
CA THR A 83 -17.50 -2.70 -28.52
C THR A 83 -17.82 -3.10 -27.09
N LEU A 84 -18.41 -2.17 -26.33
CA LEU A 84 -18.69 -2.30 -24.91
C LEU A 84 -20.20 -2.37 -24.67
N GLY A 85 -20.62 -3.42 -23.96
CA GLY A 85 -21.99 -3.63 -23.50
C GLY A 85 -22.26 -5.12 -23.33
N THR A 86 -23.02 -5.46 -22.29
CA THR A 86 -23.69 -6.75 -22.16
C THR A 86 -25.17 -6.51 -22.48
N GLY A 87 -25.87 -7.49 -23.04
CA GLY A 87 -27.30 -7.34 -23.34
C GLY A 87 -28.19 -7.24 -22.09
N ASP A 88 -27.60 -6.94 -20.93
CA ASP A 88 -28.20 -6.95 -19.61
C ASP A 88 -28.18 -5.53 -18.99
N PRO A 89 -29.34 -4.91 -18.69
CA PRO A 89 -29.44 -3.50 -18.28
C PRO A 89 -28.76 -3.12 -16.96
N GLU A 90 -28.48 -4.08 -16.07
CA GLU A 90 -27.99 -3.81 -14.71
C GLU A 90 -26.46 -3.95 -14.56
N GLU A 91 -25.81 -4.87 -15.29
CA GLU A 91 -24.34 -5.05 -15.27
C GLU A 91 -23.61 -4.22 -16.35
N SER A 92 -24.28 -3.88 -17.46
CA SER A 92 -23.66 -3.24 -18.64
C SER A 92 -23.21 -1.80 -18.46
N SER A 93 -23.76 -1.08 -17.47
CA SER A 93 -23.48 0.36 -17.32
C SER A 93 -22.21 0.64 -16.52
N SER A 94 -21.87 -0.16 -15.51
CA SER A 94 -20.66 0.03 -14.71
C SER A 94 -19.40 -0.38 -15.46
N ASP A 95 -19.40 -1.54 -16.11
CA ASP A 95 -18.19 -2.10 -16.69
C ASP A 95 -17.74 -1.31 -17.92
N ALA A 96 -18.71 -0.84 -18.72
CA ALA A 96 -18.43 0.06 -19.83
C ALA A 96 -17.84 1.40 -19.36
N LEU A 97 -18.30 1.96 -18.24
CA LEU A 97 -17.73 3.17 -17.65
C LEU A 97 -16.29 2.94 -17.15
N VAL A 98 -16.04 1.80 -16.51
CA VAL A 98 -14.71 1.42 -16.02
C VAL A 98 -13.76 1.20 -17.20
N TYR A 99 -14.21 0.55 -18.28
CA TYR A 99 -13.42 0.40 -19.50
C TYR A 99 -13.11 1.74 -20.15
N MET A 100 -14.09 2.65 -20.22
CA MET A 100 -13.88 4.00 -20.74
C MET A 100 -12.88 4.79 -19.90
N ARG A 101 -12.87 4.60 -18.58
CA ARG A 101 -11.85 5.18 -17.69
C ARG A 101 -10.47 4.66 -18.06
N MET A 102 -10.28 3.34 -18.19
CA MET A 102 -9.02 2.75 -18.63
C MET A 102 -8.58 3.30 -20.00
N TYR A 103 -9.48 3.34 -20.98
CA TYR A 103 -9.19 3.86 -22.32
C TYR A 103 -8.74 5.33 -22.29
N ASN A 104 -9.41 6.17 -21.50
CA ASN A 104 -9.01 7.57 -21.34
C ASN A 104 -7.61 7.71 -20.72
N LEU A 105 -7.27 6.88 -19.73
CA LEU A 105 -5.91 6.84 -19.15
C LEU A 105 -4.86 6.42 -20.20
N ILE A 106 -5.18 5.43 -21.04
CA ILE A 106 -4.30 4.98 -22.14
C ILE A 106 -4.04 6.14 -23.11
N LYS A 107 -5.09 6.88 -23.49
CA LYS A 107 -4.99 8.03 -24.39
C LYS A 107 -4.22 9.20 -23.76
N GLU A 108 -4.49 9.52 -22.50
CA GLU A 108 -3.78 10.56 -21.74
C GLU A 108 -2.27 10.27 -21.70
N LYS A 109 -1.91 9.02 -21.43
CA LYS A 109 -0.52 8.55 -21.39
C LYS A 109 0.09 8.32 -22.78
N LYS A 110 -0.68 8.54 -23.86
CA LYS A 110 -0.26 8.36 -25.26
C LYS A 110 0.28 6.96 -25.55
N ILE A 111 -0.29 5.95 -24.90
CA ILE A 111 0.11 4.56 -25.09
C ILE A 111 -0.56 4.02 -26.37
N PRO A 112 0.19 3.39 -27.30
CA PRO A 112 -0.37 2.73 -28.46
C PRO A 112 -1.48 1.73 -28.07
N TYR A 113 -2.62 1.79 -28.77
CA TYR A 113 -3.81 0.98 -28.48
C TYR A 113 -4.34 0.37 -29.77
N ASN A 114 -4.16 -0.95 -29.96
CA ASN A 114 -4.33 -1.61 -31.26
C ASN A 114 -5.26 -2.83 -31.21
N LYS A 115 -6.28 -2.82 -32.08
CA LYS A 115 -7.14 -3.99 -32.31
C LYS A 115 -6.36 -5.04 -33.09
N VAL A 116 -6.47 -6.30 -32.67
CA VAL A 116 -5.75 -7.43 -33.27
C VAL A 116 -6.71 -8.27 -34.12
N PRO A 117 -6.42 -8.52 -35.42
CA PRO A 117 -7.27 -9.34 -36.27
C PRO A 117 -6.94 -10.84 -36.20
N ASN A 118 -7.89 -11.66 -36.65
CA ASN A 118 -7.69 -13.10 -36.90
C ASN A 118 -6.45 -13.34 -37.80
N GLY A 119 -5.62 -14.29 -37.42
CA GLY A 119 -4.40 -14.66 -38.15
C GLY A 119 -3.20 -13.73 -37.94
N ALA A 120 -3.32 -12.69 -37.12
CA ALA A 120 -2.19 -11.82 -36.80
C ALA A 120 -1.05 -12.58 -36.10
N ILE A 121 0.19 -12.15 -36.38
CA ILE A 121 1.39 -12.63 -35.72
C ILE A 121 1.84 -11.57 -34.72
N LEU A 122 1.87 -11.91 -33.44
CA LEU A 122 2.27 -10.98 -32.38
C LEU A 122 3.77 -11.07 -32.15
N ASN A 123 4.40 -9.92 -31.93
CA ASN A 123 5.84 -9.86 -31.65
C ASN A 123 6.09 -9.99 -30.15
N TRP A 124 6.38 -11.20 -29.66
CA TRP A 124 6.84 -11.45 -28.28
C TRP A 124 8.35 -11.70 -28.20
N GLY A 125 9.11 -11.25 -29.19
CA GLY A 125 10.57 -11.44 -29.26
C GLY A 125 10.97 -12.72 -30.01
N ARG A 126 12.30 -12.92 -30.13
CA ARG A 126 12.86 -14.05 -30.89
C ARG A 126 12.60 -15.40 -30.23
N GLY A 127 12.49 -16.44 -31.06
CA GLY A 127 12.37 -17.84 -30.61
C GLY A 127 10.95 -18.27 -30.22
N ILE A 128 9.96 -17.38 -30.30
CA ILE A 128 8.56 -17.66 -29.97
C ILE A 128 7.68 -17.22 -31.14
N LYS A 129 6.86 -18.14 -31.66
CA LYS A 129 5.85 -17.85 -32.67
C LYS A 129 4.51 -17.64 -31.98
N VAL A 130 3.88 -16.48 -32.18
CA VAL A 130 2.62 -16.13 -31.52
C VAL A 130 1.57 -15.81 -32.58
N GLU A 131 0.48 -16.57 -32.58
CA GLU A 131 -0.57 -16.53 -33.59
C GLU A 131 -1.94 -16.28 -32.95
N VAL A 132 -2.72 -15.37 -33.54
CA VAL A 132 -4.09 -15.09 -33.11
C VAL A 132 -5.04 -15.99 -33.89
N LEU A 133 -5.70 -16.90 -33.18
CA LEU A 133 -6.61 -17.91 -33.74
C LEU A 133 -8.08 -17.49 -33.60
N HIS A 134 -8.38 -16.49 -32.78
CA HIS A 134 -9.68 -15.84 -32.72
C HIS A 134 -9.53 -14.41 -32.21
N ALA A 135 -10.30 -13.50 -32.78
CA ALA A 135 -10.50 -12.11 -32.39
C ALA A 135 -11.85 -11.64 -32.92
N ASP A 136 -12.43 -10.63 -32.27
CA ASP A 136 -13.68 -10.04 -32.70
C ASP A 136 -13.57 -9.41 -34.10
N GLU A 137 -14.41 -9.87 -35.02
CA GLU A 137 -14.39 -9.49 -36.44
C GLU A 137 -15.06 -8.13 -36.71
N THR A 138 -15.63 -7.47 -35.70
CA THR A 138 -16.18 -6.12 -35.92
C THR A 138 -15.06 -5.18 -36.39
N PRO A 139 -15.27 -4.38 -37.45
CA PRO A 139 -14.23 -3.45 -37.91
C PRO A 139 -13.83 -2.47 -36.80
N ARG A 140 -12.52 -2.27 -36.61
CA ARG A 140 -11.99 -1.25 -35.69
C ARG A 140 -12.57 0.10 -36.06
N ARG A 141 -13.06 0.86 -35.08
CA ARG A 141 -13.34 2.29 -35.28
C ARG A 141 -12.03 3.04 -35.51
N SER A 142 -12.06 4.23 -36.13
CA SER A 142 -10.81 4.98 -36.38
C SER A 142 -10.03 5.17 -35.07
N ALA A 143 -8.70 5.27 -35.13
CA ALA A 143 -7.86 5.36 -33.92
C ALA A 143 -8.18 6.57 -33.01
N ASP A 144 -8.91 7.55 -33.55
CA ASP A 144 -9.36 8.77 -32.87
C ASP A 144 -10.77 8.63 -32.26
N GLN A 145 -11.51 7.57 -32.58
CA GLN A 145 -12.85 7.33 -32.04
C GLN A 145 -12.78 6.46 -30.78
N PRO A 146 -13.51 6.82 -29.70
CA PRO A 146 -13.59 6.01 -28.50
C PRO A 146 -14.28 4.66 -28.76
N PRO A 147 -14.10 3.67 -27.87
CA PRO A 147 -14.87 2.44 -27.87
C PRO A 147 -16.37 2.69 -28.01
N ARG A 148 -17.07 1.83 -28.74
CA ARG A 148 -18.52 1.91 -28.92
C ARG A 148 -19.22 1.51 -27.62
N LEU A 149 -19.91 2.46 -27.00
CA LEU A 149 -20.92 2.15 -26.01
C LEU A 149 -22.21 1.73 -26.72
N ILE A 150 -22.73 0.55 -26.41
CA ILE A 150 -24.02 0.08 -26.89
C ILE A 150 -25.12 0.85 -26.14
N GLN A 151 -26.12 1.37 -26.87
CA GLN A 151 -27.21 2.13 -26.27
C GLN A 151 -28.29 1.21 -25.69
N ARG A 152 -29.02 1.69 -24.68
CA ARG A 152 -30.13 0.95 -24.05
C ARG A 152 -31.16 0.55 -25.11
N GLY A 153 -31.33 -0.77 -25.31
CA GLY A 153 -32.27 -1.35 -26.29
C GLY A 153 -31.62 -1.81 -27.61
N GLU A 154 -30.33 -1.58 -27.83
CA GLU A 154 -29.60 -2.17 -28.96
C GLU A 154 -29.30 -3.66 -28.68
N VAL A 155 -29.63 -4.54 -29.65
CA VAL A 155 -29.31 -5.98 -29.57
C VAL A 155 -27.84 -6.19 -29.88
N ILE A 156 -27.11 -6.82 -28.96
CA ILE A 156 -25.72 -7.23 -29.19
C ILE A 156 -25.70 -8.45 -30.10
N LYS A 157 -24.95 -8.36 -31.21
CA LYS A 157 -24.80 -9.50 -32.14
C LYS A 157 -23.95 -10.65 -31.58
N SER A 158 -23.07 -10.38 -30.62
CA SER A 158 -22.17 -11.36 -29.99
C SER A 158 -21.90 -11.01 -28.52
N PRO A 159 -22.15 -11.92 -27.56
CA PRO A 159 -21.77 -11.74 -26.15
C PRO A 159 -20.28 -11.40 -25.99
N ALA A 160 -19.90 -10.71 -24.91
CA ALA A 160 -18.52 -10.25 -24.69
C ALA A 160 -17.52 -11.41 -24.55
N ASN A 161 -17.90 -12.53 -23.92
CA ASN A 161 -17.10 -13.76 -23.87
C ASN A 161 -16.69 -14.27 -25.25
N GLU A 162 -17.62 -14.24 -26.20
CA GLU A 162 -17.41 -14.65 -27.58
C GLU A 162 -16.51 -13.68 -28.37
N GLN A 163 -16.14 -12.55 -27.77
CA GLN A 163 -15.14 -11.63 -28.32
C GLN A 163 -13.72 -11.96 -27.84
N SER A 164 -13.51 -13.00 -27.02
CA SER A 164 -12.19 -13.33 -26.46
C SER A 164 -11.12 -13.58 -27.52
N LEU A 165 -9.92 -13.01 -27.32
CA LEU A 165 -8.75 -13.40 -28.09
C LEU A 165 -8.37 -14.85 -27.77
N ILE A 166 -8.26 -15.68 -28.81
CA ILE A 166 -7.57 -16.97 -28.71
C ILE A 166 -6.17 -16.80 -29.27
N ILE A 167 -5.15 -16.93 -28.43
CA ILE A 167 -3.74 -16.73 -28.79
C ILE A 167 -2.99 -18.04 -28.58
N LYS A 168 -2.27 -18.48 -29.60
CA LYS A 168 -1.31 -19.59 -29.51
C LYS A 168 0.12 -19.06 -29.49
N ALA A 169 0.87 -19.39 -28.45
CA ALA A 169 2.31 -19.11 -28.37
C ALA A 169 3.09 -20.43 -28.44
N THR A 170 4.06 -20.53 -29.35
CA THR A 170 4.86 -21.74 -29.59
C THR A 170 6.35 -21.44 -29.43
N ALA A 171 7.02 -22.16 -28.53
CA ALA A 171 8.46 -22.15 -28.34
C ALA A 171 8.97 -23.58 -28.59
N GLY A 172 9.69 -23.78 -29.70
CA GLY A 172 10.12 -25.12 -30.11
C GLY A 172 8.95 -26.11 -30.26
N LYS A 173 8.93 -27.15 -29.42
CA LYS A 173 7.89 -28.19 -29.35
C LYS A 173 6.79 -27.90 -28.33
N ILE A 174 6.97 -26.89 -27.48
CA ILE A 174 6.01 -26.54 -26.42
C ILE A 174 5.13 -25.40 -26.91
N SER A 175 3.82 -25.52 -26.73
CA SER A 175 2.90 -24.44 -27.04
C SER A 175 1.81 -24.23 -25.99
N TYR A 176 1.41 -22.97 -25.85
CA TYR A 176 0.38 -22.49 -24.95
C TYR A 176 -0.79 -21.96 -25.77
N LEU A 177 -2.00 -22.28 -25.35
CA LEU A 177 -3.23 -21.73 -25.90
C LEU A 177 -3.95 -20.93 -24.81
N PHE A 178 -4.04 -19.61 -25.02
CA PHE A 178 -4.78 -18.69 -24.18
C PHE A 178 -6.13 -18.43 -24.82
N THR A 179 -7.21 -18.64 -24.09
CA THR A 179 -8.56 -18.54 -24.66
C THR A 179 -9.39 -17.42 -24.05
N GLY A 180 -8.89 -16.70 -23.04
CA GLY A 180 -9.70 -15.81 -22.22
C GLY A 180 -10.96 -16.55 -21.75
N ASP A 181 -12.11 -15.95 -22.05
CA ASP A 181 -13.43 -16.52 -21.78
C ASP A 181 -14.16 -16.94 -23.06
N ALA A 182 -13.42 -17.35 -24.10
CA ALA A 182 -13.99 -17.88 -25.32
C ALA A 182 -14.96 -19.04 -25.01
N GLU A 183 -16.16 -18.94 -25.55
CA GLU A 183 -17.21 -19.96 -25.48
C GLU A 183 -17.38 -20.64 -26.84
N LYS A 184 -18.49 -21.36 -27.01
CA LYS A 184 -18.74 -22.20 -28.18
C LYS A 184 -18.60 -21.46 -29.52
N GLY A 185 -18.99 -20.17 -29.60
CA GLY A 185 -18.92 -19.38 -30.84
C GLY A 185 -17.48 -19.11 -31.26
N ALA A 186 -16.69 -18.52 -30.36
CA ALA A 186 -15.29 -18.20 -30.55
C ALA A 186 -14.44 -19.46 -30.78
N GLU A 187 -14.67 -20.51 -29.99
CA GLU A 187 -14.03 -21.81 -30.20
C GLU A 187 -14.39 -22.40 -31.57
N GLY A 188 -15.67 -22.38 -31.94
CA GLY A 188 -16.15 -22.86 -33.24
C GLY A 188 -15.50 -22.09 -34.41
N ARG A 189 -15.34 -20.77 -34.26
CA ARG A 189 -14.69 -19.93 -35.26
C ARG A 189 -13.18 -20.23 -35.38
N ALA A 190 -12.51 -20.47 -34.25
CA ALA A 190 -11.11 -20.89 -34.26
C ALA A 190 -10.91 -22.27 -34.92
N ILE A 191 -11.85 -23.21 -34.74
CA ILE A 191 -11.86 -24.49 -35.45
C ILE A 191 -12.02 -24.28 -36.95
N GLU A 192 -13.01 -23.48 -37.35
CA GLU A 192 -13.33 -23.22 -38.76
C GLU A 192 -12.12 -22.63 -39.51
N LEU A 193 -11.48 -21.62 -38.92
CA LEU A 193 -10.40 -20.88 -39.56
C LEU A 193 -9.02 -21.51 -39.37
N PHE A 194 -8.76 -22.15 -38.23
CA PHE A 194 -7.40 -22.49 -37.79
C PHE A 194 -7.27 -23.87 -37.14
N ARG A 195 -8.16 -24.83 -37.43
CA ARG A 195 -8.12 -26.22 -36.93
C ARG A 195 -6.72 -26.83 -36.81
N GLU A 196 -5.88 -26.73 -37.84
CA GLU A 196 -4.54 -27.35 -37.87
C GLU A 196 -3.54 -26.68 -36.91
N LYS A 197 -3.85 -25.47 -36.43
CA LYS A 197 -3.04 -24.72 -35.47
C LYS A 197 -3.45 -24.94 -34.03
N LEU A 198 -4.63 -25.51 -33.75
CA LEU A 198 -5.14 -25.68 -32.39
C LEU A 198 -4.34 -26.63 -31.46
N PRO A 199 -3.71 -27.72 -31.95
CA PRO A 199 -2.99 -28.65 -31.06
C PRO A 199 -1.98 -27.92 -30.16
N SER A 200 -2.11 -28.04 -28.84
CA SER A 200 -1.29 -27.27 -27.91
C SER A 200 -0.92 -28.07 -26.66
N THR A 201 0.28 -27.85 -26.12
CA THR A 201 0.75 -28.56 -24.91
C THR A 201 -0.02 -28.13 -23.66
N ILE A 202 -0.26 -26.82 -23.52
CA ILE A 202 -0.89 -26.22 -22.34
C ILE A 202 -2.10 -25.41 -22.78
N LEU A 203 -3.22 -25.60 -22.10
CA LEU A 203 -4.45 -24.84 -22.28
C LEU A 203 -4.71 -23.99 -21.03
N LYS A 204 -4.81 -22.66 -21.19
CA LYS A 204 -5.56 -21.85 -20.21
C LYS A 204 -7.04 -22.15 -20.44
N SER A 205 -7.72 -22.64 -19.41
CA SER A 205 -9.12 -23.02 -19.49
C SER A 205 -10.00 -21.83 -19.89
N GLY A 206 -10.86 -22.02 -20.89
CA GLY A 206 -11.87 -21.02 -21.22
C GLY A 206 -12.78 -20.71 -20.02
N HIS A 207 -13.09 -19.44 -19.85
CA HIS A 207 -14.15 -18.93 -18.99
C HIS A 207 -14.08 -19.47 -17.56
N HIS A 208 -12.87 -19.44 -16.99
CA HIS A 208 -12.57 -19.87 -15.62
C HIS A 208 -12.99 -21.32 -15.29
N GLY A 209 -13.19 -22.15 -16.32
CA GLY A 209 -13.69 -23.52 -16.19
C GLY A 209 -15.22 -23.63 -16.12
N SER A 210 -15.95 -22.63 -16.62
CA SER A 210 -17.39 -22.71 -16.91
C SER A 210 -17.72 -23.92 -17.78
N LYS A 211 -18.94 -24.46 -17.67
CA LYS A 211 -19.48 -25.50 -18.56
C LYS A 211 -19.74 -25.00 -19.99
N THR A 212 -19.81 -23.68 -20.19
CA THR A 212 -19.93 -23.07 -21.54
C THR A 212 -18.65 -23.21 -22.36
N SER A 213 -17.54 -23.56 -21.71
CA SER A 213 -16.24 -23.85 -22.30
C SER A 213 -15.58 -25.10 -21.66
N SER A 214 -14.47 -25.60 -22.18
CA SER A 214 -14.27 -25.73 -23.62
C SER A 214 -15.17 -26.81 -24.20
N THR A 215 -15.57 -26.67 -25.47
CA THR A 215 -16.43 -27.64 -26.15
C THR A 215 -15.66 -28.91 -26.54
N TYR A 216 -16.34 -30.05 -26.62
CA TYR A 216 -15.71 -31.31 -27.04
C TYR A 216 -15.00 -31.21 -28.40
N PRO A 217 -15.61 -30.62 -29.48
CA PRO A 217 -14.92 -30.47 -30.77
C PRO A 217 -13.63 -29.64 -30.69
N PHE A 218 -13.60 -28.63 -29.81
CA PHE A 218 -12.40 -27.84 -29.58
C PHE A 218 -11.33 -28.67 -28.88
N MET A 219 -11.69 -29.37 -27.80
CA MET A 219 -10.78 -30.23 -27.05
C MET A 219 -10.22 -31.40 -27.86
N ASP A 220 -11.02 -31.97 -28.76
CA ASP A 220 -10.60 -33.03 -29.70
C ASP A 220 -9.46 -32.57 -30.64
N LEU A 221 -9.35 -31.27 -30.90
CA LEU A 221 -8.29 -30.68 -31.73
C LEU A 221 -7.13 -30.16 -30.89
N VAL A 222 -7.39 -29.54 -29.73
CA VAL A 222 -6.33 -28.97 -28.88
C VAL A 222 -5.48 -30.05 -28.21
N LYS A 223 -6.11 -31.12 -27.68
CA LYS A 223 -5.47 -32.25 -26.98
C LYS A 223 -4.32 -31.85 -26.03
N PRO A 224 -4.58 -31.01 -25.02
CA PRO A 224 -3.53 -30.52 -24.13
C PRO A 224 -3.07 -31.57 -23.11
N GLU A 225 -1.80 -31.49 -22.73
CA GLU A 225 -1.22 -32.27 -21.62
C GLU A 225 -1.57 -31.61 -20.27
N TYR A 226 -1.52 -30.28 -20.23
CA TYR A 226 -1.78 -29.48 -19.03
C TYR A 226 -2.96 -28.53 -19.23
N GLY A 227 -3.81 -28.43 -18.21
CA GLY A 227 -4.86 -27.41 -18.12
C GLY A 227 -4.62 -26.50 -16.93
N ILE A 228 -4.67 -25.18 -17.14
CA ILE A 228 -4.57 -24.19 -16.07
C ILE A 228 -5.89 -23.44 -15.99
N ILE A 229 -6.53 -23.47 -14.82
CA ILE A 229 -7.79 -22.78 -14.56
C ILE A 229 -7.51 -21.59 -13.63
N SER A 230 -7.56 -20.37 -14.16
CA SER A 230 -7.63 -19.16 -13.34
C SER A 230 -9.05 -19.07 -12.76
N VAL A 231 -9.17 -19.13 -11.44
CA VAL A 231 -10.45 -19.16 -10.71
C VAL A 231 -10.22 -18.78 -9.25
N GLY A 232 -11.20 -18.13 -8.62
CA GLY A 232 -11.13 -17.74 -7.22
C GLY A 232 -11.75 -18.76 -6.24
N THR A 233 -11.18 -18.89 -5.04
CA THR A 233 -11.65 -19.78 -3.95
C THR A 233 -13.09 -19.56 -3.49
N LYS A 234 -13.65 -18.38 -3.73
CA LYS A 234 -15.01 -17.98 -3.33
C LYS A 234 -15.75 -17.29 -4.47
N ASN A 235 -15.64 -17.82 -5.69
CA ASN A 235 -16.38 -17.27 -6.83
C ASN A 235 -17.88 -17.62 -6.73
N SER A 236 -18.74 -16.65 -7.02
CA SER A 236 -20.21 -16.81 -6.98
C SER A 236 -20.78 -17.61 -8.15
N PHE A 237 -19.98 -17.84 -9.19
CA PHE A 237 -20.39 -18.52 -10.43
C PHE A 237 -20.40 -20.06 -10.31
N GLY A 238 -19.80 -20.62 -9.25
CA GLY A 238 -19.64 -22.06 -9.09
C GLY A 238 -18.63 -22.66 -10.07
N HIS A 239 -17.67 -21.85 -10.52
CA HIS A 239 -16.55 -22.26 -11.35
C HIS A 239 -15.41 -22.87 -10.50
N PRO A 240 -14.58 -23.76 -11.08
CA PRO A 240 -14.86 -24.49 -12.31
C PRO A 240 -16.06 -25.42 -12.11
N ASN A 241 -16.89 -25.58 -13.14
CA ASN A 241 -18.01 -26.49 -13.06
C ASN A 241 -17.52 -27.95 -13.04
N LYS A 242 -18.23 -28.80 -12.30
CA LYS A 242 -17.92 -30.24 -12.19
C LYS A 242 -17.82 -30.91 -13.56
N GLU A 243 -18.74 -30.59 -14.48
CA GLU A 243 -18.75 -31.11 -15.85
C GLU A 243 -17.45 -30.76 -16.62
N THR A 244 -16.91 -29.55 -16.42
CA THR A 244 -15.65 -29.14 -17.05
C THR A 244 -14.46 -29.90 -16.48
N LEU A 245 -14.43 -30.16 -15.17
CA LEU A 245 -13.39 -31.00 -14.57
C LEU A 245 -13.47 -32.47 -15.05
N GLU A 246 -14.68 -33.03 -15.15
CA GLU A 246 -14.90 -34.37 -15.70
C GLU A 246 -14.47 -34.45 -17.17
N LYS A 247 -14.75 -33.41 -17.96
CA LYS A 247 -14.29 -33.27 -19.34
C LYS A 247 -12.76 -33.23 -19.42
N TYR A 248 -12.08 -32.45 -18.59
CA TYR A 248 -10.62 -32.41 -18.57
C TYR A 248 -9.99 -33.74 -18.12
N ALA A 249 -10.63 -34.44 -17.18
CA ALA A 249 -10.25 -35.80 -16.79
C ALA A 249 -10.41 -36.80 -17.94
N PHE A 250 -11.49 -36.70 -18.73
CA PHE A 250 -11.70 -37.52 -19.93
C PHE A 250 -10.57 -37.35 -20.96
N TYR A 251 -10.09 -36.13 -21.17
CA TYR A 251 -8.92 -35.84 -22.01
C TYR A 251 -7.57 -36.12 -21.35
N LYS A 252 -7.56 -36.69 -20.13
CA LYS A 252 -6.35 -37.03 -19.35
C LYS A 252 -5.43 -35.83 -19.11
N MET A 253 -6.01 -34.63 -19.01
CA MET A 253 -5.26 -33.41 -18.73
C MET A 253 -4.82 -33.38 -17.28
N LYS A 254 -3.58 -32.97 -17.02
CA LYS A 254 -3.15 -32.61 -15.67
C LYS A 254 -3.59 -31.17 -15.38
N VAL A 255 -4.56 -31.04 -14.48
CA VAL A 255 -5.21 -29.75 -14.18
C VAL A 255 -4.56 -29.09 -12.96
N PHE A 256 -4.26 -27.79 -13.10
CA PHE A 256 -3.86 -26.90 -12.01
C PHE A 256 -4.88 -25.76 -11.90
N ARG A 257 -5.19 -25.32 -10.68
CA ARG A 257 -6.23 -24.30 -10.44
C ARG A 257 -5.76 -23.25 -9.46
N THR A 258 -5.87 -21.97 -9.79
CA THR A 258 -5.35 -20.91 -8.90
C THR A 258 -6.02 -20.90 -7.52
N ASP A 259 -7.27 -21.35 -7.41
CA ASP A 259 -7.95 -21.46 -6.12
C ASP A 259 -7.40 -22.56 -5.19
N GLN A 260 -6.70 -23.56 -5.72
CA GLN A 260 -6.11 -24.67 -4.94
C GLN A 260 -4.58 -24.60 -4.90
N ASP A 261 -4.01 -24.16 -6.01
CA ASP A 261 -2.59 -24.16 -6.31
C ASP A 261 -1.95 -22.76 -6.15
N GLY A 262 -2.76 -21.72 -5.94
CA GLY A 262 -2.31 -20.32 -5.94
C GLY A 262 -1.77 -19.89 -7.30
N THR A 263 -0.81 -18.95 -7.30
CA THR A 263 -0.10 -18.57 -8.52
C THR A 263 0.62 -19.79 -9.12
N ILE A 264 0.42 -20.02 -10.42
CA ILE A 264 1.01 -21.14 -11.15
C ILE A 264 2.08 -20.60 -12.11
N ASP A 265 3.31 -21.03 -11.92
CA ASP A 265 4.43 -20.71 -12.78
C ASP A 265 4.72 -21.85 -13.76
N THR A 266 5.05 -21.51 -15.00
CA THR A 266 5.50 -22.45 -16.02
C THR A 266 6.80 -21.98 -16.66
N PHE A 267 7.72 -22.92 -16.87
CA PHE A 267 9.03 -22.66 -17.46
C PHE A 267 9.26 -23.63 -18.61
N THR A 268 9.77 -23.13 -19.74
CA THR A 268 10.09 -23.97 -20.89
C THR A 268 11.38 -23.52 -21.56
N ASP A 269 12.18 -24.50 -21.99
CA ASP A 269 13.34 -24.33 -22.87
C ASP A 269 12.97 -24.56 -24.35
N GLY A 270 11.68 -24.75 -24.64
CA GLY A 270 11.15 -25.08 -25.96
C GLY A 270 11.17 -26.58 -26.29
N THR A 271 11.64 -27.45 -25.40
CA THR A 271 11.55 -28.91 -25.55
C THR A 271 10.75 -29.55 -24.43
N THR A 272 10.90 -29.03 -23.21
CA THR A 272 10.21 -29.49 -22.01
C THR A 272 9.45 -28.33 -21.36
N VAL A 273 8.43 -28.66 -20.57
CA VAL A 273 7.76 -27.68 -19.72
C VAL A 273 7.74 -28.16 -18.28
N GLN A 274 8.06 -27.26 -17.35
CA GLN A 274 7.91 -27.46 -15.92
C GLN A 274 6.77 -26.59 -15.42
N VAL A 275 5.89 -27.15 -14.60
CA VAL A 275 4.79 -26.44 -13.93
C VAL A 275 5.04 -26.44 -12.42
N VAL A 276 5.01 -25.26 -11.81
CA VAL A 276 5.26 -25.02 -10.39
C VAL A 276 4.05 -24.32 -9.79
N SER A 277 3.56 -24.79 -8.66
CA SER A 277 2.51 -24.14 -7.87
C SER A 277 2.85 -24.09 -6.39
N ASN A 278 1.96 -23.54 -5.56
CA ASN A 278 2.10 -23.63 -4.10
C ASN A 278 2.22 -25.08 -3.61
N GLN A 279 1.64 -26.05 -4.33
CA GLN A 279 1.70 -27.47 -3.95
C GLN A 279 2.98 -28.17 -4.42
N SER A 280 3.79 -27.53 -5.29
CA SER A 280 5.05 -28.11 -5.74
C SER A 280 6.09 -28.12 -4.61
N PRO A 281 6.88 -29.21 -4.45
CA PRO A 281 7.98 -29.23 -3.51
C PRO A 281 8.99 -28.11 -3.77
N LEU A 282 9.43 -27.43 -2.72
CA LEU A 282 10.53 -26.47 -2.77
C LEU A 282 11.81 -27.18 -3.23
N ALA A 283 12.55 -26.56 -4.16
CA ALA A 283 13.77 -27.10 -4.72
C ALA A 283 14.77 -25.97 -5.03
N ILE A 284 16.06 -26.22 -4.77
CA ILE A 284 17.16 -25.35 -5.21
C ILE A 284 17.41 -25.61 -6.70
N THR A 285 17.22 -24.60 -7.54
CA THR A 285 17.39 -24.65 -9.00
C THR A 285 18.78 -24.19 -9.44
N LYS A 286 19.45 -23.33 -8.64
CA LYS A 286 20.88 -23.03 -8.76
C LYS A 286 21.54 -23.12 -7.39
N PRO A 287 22.62 -23.92 -7.26
CA PRO A 287 23.32 -24.07 -6.00
C PRO A 287 23.99 -22.74 -5.57
N PRO A 288 24.39 -22.60 -4.30
CA PRO A 288 25.02 -21.38 -3.81
C PRO A 288 26.36 -21.11 -4.47
N GLU A 289 26.53 -19.86 -4.89
CA GLU A 289 27.75 -19.30 -5.44
C GLU A 289 28.22 -18.13 -4.57
N ILE A 290 29.53 -17.99 -4.42
CA ILE A 290 30.13 -16.84 -3.73
C ILE A 290 30.33 -15.73 -4.76
N ILE A 291 29.45 -14.74 -4.73
CA ILE A 291 29.45 -13.64 -5.70
C ILE A 291 30.34 -12.47 -5.25
N SER A 292 30.75 -12.43 -3.98
CA SER A 292 31.72 -11.47 -3.45
C SER A 292 32.44 -12.07 -2.24
N LEU A 293 33.74 -11.84 -2.13
CA LEU A 293 34.58 -12.40 -1.06
C LEU A 293 35.69 -11.42 -0.67
N THR A 294 35.77 -11.10 0.62
CA THR A 294 36.83 -10.29 1.22
C THR A 294 37.49 -11.03 2.38
N ALA A 295 38.52 -10.44 2.99
CA ALA A 295 39.15 -10.98 4.18
C ALA A 295 38.20 -11.07 5.39
N ASN A 296 37.11 -10.29 5.40
CA ASN A 296 36.20 -10.15 6.54
C ASN A 296 34.71 -10.35 6.21
N SER A 297 34.38 -10.67 4.96
CA SER A 297 33.00 -10.89 4.53
C SER A 297 32.90 -11.79 3.30
N ALA A 298 31.72 -12.36 3.09
CA ALA A 298 31.39 -13.15 1.90
C ALA A 298 29.92 -13.00 1.54
N THR A 299 29.60 -12.86 0.25
CA THR A 299 28.21 -12.80 -0.23
C THR A 299 27.89 -14.07 -0.99
N ILE A 300 26.84 -14.76 -0.56
CA ILE A 300 26.40 -16.05 -1.08
C ILE A 300 25.07 -15.84 -1.80
N GLN A 301 24.95 -16.34 -3.03
CA GLN A 301 23.73 -16.27 -3.82
C GLN A 301 23.29 -17.65 -4.30
N TRP A 302 22.00 -17.97 -4.21
CA TRP A 302 21.42 -19.21 -4.77
C TRP A 302 20.02 -18.95 -5.34
N THR A 303 19.45 -19.95 -6.02
CA THR A 303 18.11 -19.81 -6.63
C THR A 303 17.23 -21.00 -6.29
N THR A 304 15.95 -20.75 -6.03
CA THR A 304 14.91 -21.77 -5.81
C THR A 304 13.85 -21.73 -6.91
N ASN A 305 13.02 -22.77 -6.98
CA ASN A 305 11.92 -22.88 -7.96
C ASN A 305 10.67 -22.08 -7.57
N LYS A 306 10.53 -21.69 -6.31
CA LYS A 306 9.45 -20.84 -5.78
C LYS A 306 9.98 -19.95 -4.67
N THR A 307 9.25 -18.87 -4.37
CA THR A 307 9.66 -17.90 -3.35
C THR A 307 9.83 -18.56 -1.98
N SER A 308 10.94 -18.26 -1.31
CA SER A 308 11.28 -18.80 0.02
C SER A 308 12.09 -17.78 0.82
N ASN A 309 12.25 -17.98 2.13
CA ASN A 309 13.16 -17.17 2.92
C ASN A 309 14.63 -17.46 2.55
N SER A 310 15.54 -16.60 3.02
CA SER A 310 16.98 -16.75 2.78
C SER A 310 17.71 -16.89 4.11
N VAL A 311 18.21 -18.09 4.41
CA VAL A 311 18.96 -18.36 5.64
C VAL A 311 20.33 -18.90 5.30
N VAL A 312 21.38 -18.37 5.92
CA VAL A 312 22.72 -18.94 5.88
C VAL A 312 23.20 -19.20 7.29
N LYS A 313 23.44 -20.48 7.63
CA LYS A 313 24.17 -20.86 8.84
C LYS A 313 25.64 -21.08 8.51
N TYR A 314 26.57 -20.67 9.37
CA TYR A 314 27.99 -20.75 9.08
C TYR A 314 28.88 -20.84 10.33
N GLY A 315 30.13 -21.28 10.15
CA GLY A 315 31.15 -21.32 11.19
C GLY A 315 32.42 -22.08 10.77
N THR A 316 33.47 -22.01 11.59
CA THR A 316 34.78 -22.65 11.29
C THR A 316 34.82 -24.12 11.69
N SER A 317 33.94 -24.54 12.61
CA SER A 317 33.80 -25.92 13.10
C SER A 317 32.31 -26.18 13.42
N GLY A 318 31.51 -26.32 12.37
CA GLY A 318 30.05 -26.43 12.45
C GLY A 318 29.32 -25.09 12.26
N TYR A 319 27.99 -25.11 12.43
CA TYR A 319 27.09 -23.99 12.16
C TYR A 319 26.76 -23.19 13.43
N THR A 320 27.74 -22.46 13.95
CA THR A 320 27.61 -21.71 15.22
C THR A 320 27.01 -20.31 15.06
N GLN A 321 26.99 -19.78 13.84
CA GLN A 321 26.39 -18.49 13.51
C GLN A 321 25.28 -18.68 12.48
N GLN A 322 24.32 -17.76 12.46
CA GLN A 322 23.24 -17.75 11.46
C GLN A 322 22.90 -16.33 11.05
N LYS A 323 22.51 -16.20 9.78
CA LYS A 323 21.92 -14.99 9.23
C LYS A 323 20.61 -15.36 8.55
N VAL A 324 19.54 -14.65 8.90
CA VAL A 324 18.18 -14.89 8.41
C VAL A 324 17.69 -13.61 7.76
N LEU A 325 17.30 -13.71 6.50
CA LEU A 325 16.59 -12.66 5.78
C LEU A 325 15.20 -13.21 5.42
N ASP A 326 14.17 -12.48 5.85
CA ASP A 326 12.77 -12.88 5.64
C ASP A 326 12.09 -12.39 4.34
N PRO A 327 12.70 -11.61 3.40
CA PRO A 327 12.02 -11.36 2.14
C PRO A 327 11.93 -12.65 1.32
N PHE A 328 10.71 -13.04 0.95
CA PHE A 328 10.46 -14.22 0.14
C PHE A 328 10.83 -13.96 -1.31
N VAL A 329 11.94 -14.56 -1.73
CA VAL A 329 12.55 -14.37 -3.05
C VAL A 329 12.86 -15.72 -3.68
N THR A 330 13.02 -15.74 -5.00
CA THR A 330 13.51 -16.89 -5.75
C THR A 330 15.02 -16.81 -5.97
N VAL A 331 15.59 -15.60 -5.99
CA VAL A 331 17.03 -15.36 -6.02
C VAL A 331 17.46 -14.84 -4.65
N HIS A 332 18.10 -15.70 -3.89
CA HIS A 332 18.53 -15.45 -2.52
C HIS A 332 19.92 -14.84 -2.54
N THR A 333 20.15 -13.75 -1.80
CA THR A 333 21.49 -13.17 -1.62
C THR A 333 21.69 -12.87 -0.14
N VAL A 334 22.74 -13.43 0.48
CA VAL A 334 23.05 -13.24 1.90
C VAL A 334 24.52 -12.87 2.06
N THR A 335 24.77 -11.72 2.70
CA THR A 335 26.14 -11.25 2.99
C THR A 335 26.54 -11.62 4.42
N LEU A 336 27.55 -12.45 4.59
CA LEU A 336 28.18 -12.73 5.88
C LEU A 336 29.23 -11.66 6.17
N THR A 337 29.19 -11.06 7.37
CA THR A 337 30.15 -10.02 7.81
C THR A 337 30.89 -10.46 9.07
N GLY A 338 31.97 -9.77 9.44
CA GLY A 338 32.75 -10.09 10.65
C GLY A 338 33.54 -11.40 10.57
N LEU A 339 33.80 -11.91 9.36
CA LEU A 339 34.65 -13.08 9.15
C LEU A 339 36.11 -12.76 9.49
N LYS A 340 36.90 -13.80 9.82
CA LYS A 340 38.33 -13.67 10.07
C LYS A 340 39.11 -13.87 8.76
N PRO A 341 40.22 -13.15 8.54
CA PRO A 341 41.09 -13.37 7.38
C PRO A 341 41.71 -14.77 7.38
N SER A 342 42.10 -15.26 6.20
CA SER A 342 42.76 -16.58 6.00
C SER A 342 42.05 -17.75 6.70
N THR A 343 40.72 -17.68 6.81
CA THR A 343 39.93 -18.61 7.61
C THR A 343 38.91 -19.33 6.73
N THR A 344 38.88 -20.65 6.85
CA THR A 344 37.82 -21.46 6.24
C THR A 344 36.55 -21.41 7.08
N TYR A 345 35.42 -21.19 6.41
CA TYR A 345 34.08 -21.36 6.96
C TYR A 345 33.31 -22.43 6.19
N LEU A 346 32.62 -23.29 6.92
CA LEU A 346 31.52 -24.10 6.41
C LEU A 346 30.25 -23.26 6.49
N PHE A 347 29.40 -23.36 5.48
CA PHE A 347 28.08 -22.74 5.49
C PHE A 347 27.00 -23.70 4.99
N GLN A 348 25.76 -23.43 5.38
CA GLN A 348 24.56 -24.09 4.91
C GLN A 348 23.58 -23.01 4.47
N ALA A 349 23.30 -22.96 3.16
CA ALA A 349 22.24 -22.14 2.61
C ALA A 349 20.92 -22.90 2.75
N ILE A 350 19.90 -22.26 3.31
CA ILE A 350 18.61 -22.85 3.64
C ILE A 350 17.52 -21.94 3.09
N SER A 351 16.52 -22.56 2.48
CA SER A 351 15.32 -21.91 2.01
C SER A 351 14.11 -22.68 2.50
N GLN A 352 13.14 -21.95 3.03
CA GLN A 352 11.89 -22.45 3.58
C GLN A 352 10.72 -21.67 2.96
N ASP A 353 9.66 -22.38 2.59
CA ASP A 353 8.41 -21.78 2.12
C ASP A 353 7.61 -21.22 3.32
N GLU A 354 7.07 -20.01 3.17
CA GLU A 354 6.21 -19.37 4.17
C GLU A 354 4.90 -20.12 4.40
N ARG A 355 4.30 -20.58 3.29
CA ARG A 355 2.94 -21.15 3.26
C ARG A 355 2.96 -22.63 3.67
N GLN A 356 4.13 -23.25 3.57
CA GLN A 356 4.39 -24.65 3.87
C GLN A 356 5.70 -24.74 4.65
N PRO A 357 5.73 -24.37 5.94
CA PRO A 357 6.95 -24.32 6.75
C PRO A 357 7.69 -25.67 6.82
N GLU A 358 7.00 -26.78 6.57
CA GLU A 358 7.57 -28.11 6.47
C GLU A 358 8.46 -28.31 5.23
N GLN A 359 8.30 -27.51 4.18
CA GLN A 359 9.13 -27.56 2.98
C GLN A 359 10.38 -26.72 3.16
N VAL A 360 11.47 -27.40 3.53
CA VAL A 360 12.80 -26.81 3.69
C VAL A 360 13.77 -27.51 2.74
N VAL A 361 14.54 -26.71 2.00
CA VAL A 361 15.70 -27.18 1.23
C VAL A 361 16.96 -26.56 1.79
N SER A 362 18.03 -27.33 1.80
CA SER A 362 19.34 -26.82 2.20
C SER A 362 20.45 -27.46 1.37
N ILE A 363 21.55 -26.72 1.29
CA ILE A 363 22.76 -27.18 0.62
C ILE A 363 23.97 -26.59 1.33
N GLU A 364 24.95 -27.46 1.56
CA GLU A 364 26.18 -27.10 2.25
C GLU A 364 27.22 -26.57 1.25
N GLY A 365 28.04 -25.65 1.73
CA GLY A 365 29.15 -25.09 0.99
C GLY A 365 30.32 -24.75 1.90
N ARG A 366 31.43 -24.38 1.28
CA ARG A 366 32.65 -23.97 1.97
C ARG A 366 33.19 -22.72 1.30
N LEU A 367 33.70 -21.80 2.11
CA LEU A 367 34.47 -20.66 1.66
C LEU A 367 35.75 -20.53 2.48
N THR A 368 36.79 -19.94 1.90
CA THR A 368 38.01 -19.55 2.62
C THR A 368 38.27 -18.09 2.33
N THR A 369 38.26 -17.26 3.37
CA THR A 369 38.54 -15.84 3.22
C THR A 369 40.01 -15.64 2.78
N PRO A 370 40.29 -14.68 1.89
CA PRO A 370 41.64 -14.30 1.53
C PRO A 370 42.47 -13.84 2.73
N ALA A 371 43.79 -13.77 2.54
CA ALA A 371 44.65 -13.07 3.48
C ALA A 371 44.22 -11.59 3.56
N GLY A 372 44.15 -11.07 4.78
CA GLY A 372 43.91 -9.65 5.00
C GLY A 372 45.11 -8.84 4.57
N SER A 373 44.89 -7.55 4.29
CA SER A 373 45.99 -6.61 4.09
C SER A 373 46.74 -6.40 5.41
N ASP A 374 48.07 -6.49 5.38
CA ASP A 374 48.93 -6.08 6.50
C ASP A 374 48.93 -4.54 6.69
N LEU A 375 48.45 -3.79 5.70
CA LEU A 375 48.22 -2.35 5.83
C LEU A 375 47.00 -2.10 6.73
N PRO A 376 47.10 -1.17 7.70
CA PRO A 376 45.99 -0.81 8.59
C PRO A 376 44.92 0.01 7.84
N LEU A 377 44.06 -0.66 7.07
CA LEU A 377 42.97 -0.05 6.30
C LEU A 377 41.79 0.39 7.19
N PRO A 378 40.98 1.38 6.76
CA PRO A 378 39.84 1.81 7.55
C PRO A 378 38.76 0.72 7.62
N LYS A 379 38.00 0.71 8.72
CA LYS A 379 37.03 -0.34 9.05
C LYS A 379 35.69 0.23 9.50
N ILE A 380 34.62 -0.50 9.24
CA ILE A 380 33.30 -0.23 9.81
C ILE A 380 33.25 -0.85 11.21
N VAL A 381 33.01 -0.03 12.22
CA VAL A 381 32.98 -0.44 13.64
C VAL A 381 31.58 -0.44 14.25
N GLY A 382 30.62 0.19 13.59
CA GLY A 382 29.23 0.28 14.04
C GLY A 382 28.29 0.63 12.89
N MET A 383 27.04 0.18 13.00
CA MET A 383 25.97 0.55 12.09
C MET A 383 24.64 0.50 12.86
N GLY A 384 23.78 1.51 12.67
CA GLY A 384 22.52 1.63 13.39
C GLY A 384 21.56 2.61 12.75
N THR A 385 20.37 2.73 13.32
CA THR A 385 19.35 3.69 12.88
C THR A 385 19.08 4.70 13.98
N THR A 386 18.77 5.94 13.60
CA THR A 386 18.41 6.99 14.58
C THR A 386 17.00 6.84 15.14
N THR A 387 16.21 5.89 14.60
CA THR A 387 14.84 5.60 15.03
C THR A 387 14.68 4.12 15.30
N LYS A 388 13.92 3.76 16.35
CA LYS A 388 13.63 2.36 16.71
C LYS A 388 12.54 1.74 15.82
N ALA A 389 11.52 2.53 15.45
CA ALA A 389 10.44 2.10 14.58
C ALA A 389 10.57 2.77 13.22
N ILE A 390 10.69 1.95 12.18
CA ILE A 390 10.77 2.40 10.79
C ILE A 390 9.43 2.13 10.12
N TYR A 391 8.90 3.13 9.44
CA TYR A 391 7.60 3.05 8.81
C TYR A 391 7.70 3.20 7.29
N LEU A 392 6.77 2.57 6.59
CA LEU A 392 6.66 2.66 5.13
C LEU A 392 6.61 4.12 4.67
N ARG A 393 7.42 4.46 3.66
CA ARG A 393 7.54 5.82 3.07
C ARG A 393 7.75 6.91 4.13
N LYS A 394 8.43 6.57 5.22
CA LYS A 394 8.88 7.53 6.22
C LYS A 394 10.41 7.61 6.15
N PRO A 395 10.97 8.80 5.88
CA PRO A 395 12.41 8.99 5.95
C PRO A 395 12.96 8.67 7.34
N PHE A 396 14.10 8.01 7.40
CA PHE A 396 14.90 7.78 8.60
C PHE A 396 16.38 7.88 8.26
N THR A 397 17.23 7.92 9.29
CA THR A 397 18.68 8.03 9.10
C THR A 397 19.37 6.75 9.54
N VAL A 398 20.27 6.27 8.68
CA VAL A 398 21.22 5.20 9.00
C VAL A 398 22.55 5.83 9.35
N GLN A 399 23.14 5.42 10.46
CA GLN A 399 24.47 5.83 10.90
C GLN A 399 25.45 4.68 10.69
N VAL A 400 26.64 5.00 10.19
CA VAL A 400 27.74 4.06 9.99
C VAL A 400 28.99 4.63 10.63
N ASP A 401 29.51 3.94 11.62
CA ASP A 401 30.71 4.33 12.36
C ASP A 401 31.94 3.68 11.73
N LEU A 402 32.96 4.49 11.51
CA LEU A 402 34.22 4.13 10.88
C LEU A 402 35.39 4.40 11.81
N LYS A 403 36.44 3.58 11.68
CA LYS A 403 37.72 3.76 12.38
C LYS A 403 38.88 3.63 11.41
N ASN A 404 39.82 4.57 11.48
CA ASN A 404 41.13 4.45 10.85
C ASN A 404 42.12 3.85 11.87
N PRO A 405 42.63 2.62 11.66
CA PRO A 405 43.62 2.03 12.55
C PRO A 405 45.06 2.47 12.27
N ALA A 406 45.30 3.22 11.17
CA ALA A 406 46.63 3.70 10.81
C ALA A 406 47.01 4.97 11.60
N ASN A 407 48.29 5.11 11.94
CA ASN A 407 48.85 6.34 12.52
C ASN A 407 49.00 7.49 11.49
N GLU A 408 48.49 7.32 10.27
CA GLU A 408 48.50 8.31 9.19
C GLU A 408 47.07 8.55 8.69
N PRO A 409 46.73 9.77 8.21
CA PRO A 409 45.41 10.04 7.64
C PRO A 409 45.14 9.19 6.40
N GLN A 410 43.89 8.73 6.23
CA GLN A 410 43.47 7.91 5.10
C GLN A 410 42.38 8.63 4.30
N LYS A 411 42.57 8.67 2.98
CA LYS A 411 41.72 9.37 2.00
C LYS A 411 41.47 8.47 0.78
N ASN A 412 40.54 8.89 -0.09
CA ASN A 412 40.16 8.21 -1.34
C ASN A 412 39.40 6.89 -1.15
N PHE A 413 38.71 6.74 -0.02
CA PHE A 413 37.76 5.65 0.19
C PHE A 413 36.33 6.15 -0.08
N ALA A 414 35.42 5.23 -0.41
CA ALA A 414 34.01 5.52 -0.57
C ALA A 414 33.18 4.56 0.29
N LEU A 415 32.09 5.06 0.88
CA LEU A 415 31.13 4.27 1.61
C LEU A 415 29.79 4.32 0.87
N ALA A 416 29.33 3.17 0.41
CA ALA A 416 28.03 2.99 -0.23
C ALA A 416 27.07 2.25 0.71
N LEU A 417 25.79 2.64 0.70
CA LEU A 417 24.72 1.98 1.41
C LEU A 417 23.76 1.34 0.41
N TYR A 418 23.44 0.08 0.59
CA TYR A 418 22.50 -0.69 -0.22
C TYR A 418 21.37 -1.26 0.64
N HIS A 419 20.29 -1.70 0.01
CA HIS A 419 19.31 -2.58 0.64
C HIS A 419 19.28 -3.96 -0.05
N SER A 420 19.02 -5.03 0.70
CA SER A 420 18.82 -6.41 0.19
C SER A 420 20.01 -7.08 -0.52
N SER A 421 20.77 -6.39 -1.38
CA SER A 421 21.99 -6.88 -2.03
C SER A 421 22.86 -5.73 -2.55
N MET A 422 24.15 -5.98 -2.80
CA MET A 422 25.11 -5.01 -3.34
C MET A 422 24.99 -4.82 -4.87
N ALA A 423 23.76 -4.72 -5.38
CA ALA A 423 23.49 -4.43 -6.78
C ALA A 423 23.21 -2.94 -6.98
N ASP A 424 23.57 -2.37 -8.13
CA ASP A 424 23.37 -0.94 -8.42
C ASP A 424 21.90 -0.51 -8.29
N VAL A 425 20.95 -1.39 -8.63
CA VAL A 425 19.51 -1.14 -8.48
C VAL A 425 19.05 -0.98 -7.03
N ASN A 426 19.87 -1.43 -6.08
CA ASN A 426 19.61 -1.43 -4.65
C ASN A 426 20.42 -0.36 -3.90
N LEU A 427 21.19 0.47 -4.62
CA LEU A 427 22.00 1.53 -4.03
C LEU A 427 21.12 2.64 -3.45
N LEU A 428 21.23 2.86 -2.14
CA LEU A 428 20.55 3.93 -1.41
C LEU A 428 21.36 5.24 -1.41
N GLY A 429 22.69 5.16 -1.48
CA GLY A 429 23.55 6.33 -1.56
C GLY A 429 25.03 6.00 -1.42
N THR A 430 25.89 6.96 -1.77
CA THR A 430 27.35 6.85 -1.62
C THR A 430 27.93 8.15 -1.08
N THR A 431 29.01 8.05 -0.32
CA THR A 431 29.74 9.21 0.20
C THR A 431 31.25 8.94 0.24
N ASN A 432 32.05 9.99 0.14
CA ASN A 432 33.50 9.89 0.25
C ASN A 432 33.92 9.80 1.72
N VAL A 433 34.93 8.98 1.99
CA VAL A 433 35.47 8.76 3.32
C VAL A 433 36.88 9.36 3.42
N SER A 434 37.07 10.21 4.42
CA SER A 434 38.37 10.77 4.81
C SER A 434 38.47 10.74 6.33
N LEU A 435 39.46 10.03 6.85
CA LEU A 435 39.65 9.83 8.29
C LEU A 435 41.03 10.33 8.73
N ALA A 436 41.08 11.03 9.86
CA ALA A 436 42.34 11.45 10.48
C ALA A 436 43.15 10.24 10.96
N ALA A 437 44.45 10.46 11.22
CA ALA A 437 45.33 9.46 11.82
C ALA A 437 44.73 8.95 13.14
N SER A 438 44.62 7.62 13.29
CA SER A 438 44.02 6.94 14.44
C SER A 438 42.62 7.44 14.81
N GLY A 439 41.93 8.06 13.84
CA GLY A 439 40.67 8.76 14.03
C GLY A 439 39.44 7.86 13.89
N GLN A 440 38.32 8.37 14.38
CA GLN A 440 36.98 7.80 14.17
C GLN A 440 36.11 8.82 13.44
N GLY A 441 35.07 8.33 12.77
CA GLY A 441 34.08 9.19 12.13
C GLY A 441 32.76 8.46 11.97
N THR A 442 31.65 9.20 12.02
CA THR A 442 30.31 8.67 11.77
C THR A 442 29.76 9.33 10.52
N LEU A 443 29.27 8.51 9.59
CA LEU A 443 28.61 8.97 8.38
C LEU A 443 27.14 8.60 8.43
N THR A 444 26.30 9.47 7.87
CA THR A 444 24.85 9.30 7.90
C THR A 444 24.26 9.26 6.51
N PHE A 445 23.25 8.42 6.33
CA PHE A 445 22.52 8.27 5.08
C PHE A 445 21.04 8.50 5.33
N PRO A 446 20.38 9.44 4.62
CA PRO A 446 18.94 9.52 4.59
C PRO A 446 18.39 8.33 3.78
N VAL A 447 17.44 7.60 4.36
CA VAL A 447 16.83 6.43 3.75
C VAL A 447 15.31 6.54 3.83
N GLU A 448 14.64 6.19 2.73
CA GLU A 448 13.20 5.96 2.70
C GLU A 448 12.94 4.61 2.01
N LEU A 449 12.15 3.75 2.65
CA LEU A 449 11.79 2.43 2.12
C LEU A 449 10.30 2.39 1.75
N SER A 450 9.98 1.77 0.61
CA SER A 450 8.63 1.78 0.01
C SER A 450 7.96 0.40 -0.03
N TRP A 451 8.49 -0.56 0.72
CA TRP A 451 7.92 -1.90 0.92
C TRP A 451 7.93 -2.27 2.40
N LEU A 452 7.08 -3.24 2.77
CA LEU A 452 6.88 -3.68 4.15
C LEU A 452 7.77 -4.87 4.52
N GLY A 453 7.97 -5.07 5.82
CA GLY A 453 8.67 -6.21 6.39
C GLY A 453 10.16 -5.97 6.60
N LYS A 454 10.90 -7.06 6.84
CA LYS A 454 12.33 -6.98 7.17
C LYS A 454 13.19 -6.67 5.95
N VAL A 455 14.06 -5.70 6.10
CA VAL A 455 14.99 -5.23 5.06
C VAL A 455 16.40 -5.24 5.62
N GLU A 456 17.32 -5.89 4.92
CA GLU A 456 18.74 -5.76 5.21
C GLU A 456 19.28 -4.48 4.59
N LEU A 457 19.96 -3.66 5.39
CA LEU A 457 20.74 -2.52 4.93
C LEU A 457 22.22 -2.90 5.01
N ILE A 458 22.96 -2.67 3.93
CA ILE A 458 24.34 -3.14 3.75
C ILE A 458 25.24 -1.94 3.48
N ALA A 459 26.16 -1.64 4.39
CA ALA A 459 27.21 -0.64 4.20
C ALA A 459 28.46 -1.30 3.60
N VAL A 460 29.00 -0.71 2.54
CA VAL A 460 30.13 -1.23 1.76
C VAL A 460 31.19 -0.14 1.66
N LEU A 461 32.33 -0.35 2.33
CA LEU A 461 33.50 0.52 2.25
C LEU A 461 34.42 0.03 1.13
N THR A 462 34.77 0.91 0.19
CA THR A 462 35.56 0.58 -0.99
C THR A 462 36.76 1.51 -1.17
N ASN A 463 37.76 1.02 -1.90
CA ASN A 463 38.84 1.81 -2.48
C ASN A 463 38.87 1.52 -3.99
N GLY A 464 38.33 2.42 -4.80
CA GLY A 464 38.08 2.15 -6.22
C GLY A 464 37.09 0.98 -6.38
N LYS A 465 37.55 -0.12 -6.99
CA LYS A 465 36.72 -1.34 -7.19
C LYS A 465 36.87 -2.35 -6.07
N ASP A 466 37.85 -2.19 -5.20
CA ASP A 466 38.15 -3.16 -4.15
C ASP A 466 37.26 -2.90 -2.93
N ILE A 467 36.57 -3.95 -2.47
CA ILE A 467 35.80 -3.91 -1.23
C ILE A 467 36.77 -4.09 -0.07
N ILE A 468 36.80 -3.09 0.81
CA ILE A 468 37.69 -3.02 1.97
C ILE A 468 37.02 -3.62 3.19
N ASP A 469 35.77 -3.23 3.45
CA ASP A 469 34.99 -3.72 4.58
C ASP A 469 33.49 -3.62 4.31
N THR A 470 32.70 -4.41 5.03
CA THR A 470 31.23 -4.42 4.90
C THR A 470 30.57 -4.66 6.26
N SER A 471 29.46 -3.96 6.50
CA SER A 471 28.60 -4.19 7.66
C SER A 471 27.14 -4.18 7.24
N SER A 472 26.25 -4.73 8.07
CA SER A 472 24.83 -4.78 7.76
C SER A 472 23.97 -4.78 9.01
N ILE A 473 22.77 -4.23 8.92
CA ILE A 473 21.72 -4.33 9.93
C ILE A 473 20.40 -4.75 9.26
N VAL A 474 19.53 -5.43 10.02
CA VAL A 474 18.18 -5.73 9.57
C VAL A 474 17.22 -4.75 10.26
N VAL A 475 16.41 -4.07 9.47
CA VAL A 475 15.36 -3.16 9.95
C VAL A 475 13.99 -3.75 9.61
N ASP A 476 13.00 -3.52 10.46
CA ASP A 476 11.61 -3.92 10.18
C ASP A 476 10.79 -2.70 9.73
N VAL A 477 10.24 -2.74 8.52
CA VAL A 477 9.45 -1.65 7.94
C VAL A 477 7.98 -1.90 8.22
N LEU A 478 7.44 -1.11 9.15
CA LEU A 478 6.09 -1.24 9.66
C LEU A 478 5.08 -0.46 8.79
N PRO A 479 3.83 -0.96 8.65
CA PRO A 479 2.77 -0.20 8.01
C PRO A 479 2.29 0.93 8.91
N LYS A 480 1.89 2.07 8.32
CA LYS A 480 1.15 3.10 9.06
C LYS A 480 -0.33 2.84 8.92
N ASN A 481 -0.92 2.17 9.90
CA ASN A 481 -2.33 1.76 9.79
C ASN A 481 -3.29 2.92 10.08
N ILE A 482 -4.28 3.08 9.23
CA ILE A 482 -5.48 3.89 9.47
C ILE A 482 -6.64 2.91 9.58
N LEU A 483 -7.45 3.05 10.62
CA LEU A 483 -8.62 2.21 10.83
C LEU A 483 -9.87 2.97 10.42
N VAL A 484 -10.86 2.25 9.89
CA VAL A 484 -12.17 2.80 9.55
C VAL A 484 -13.22 2.02 10.31
N ASP A 485 -14.00 2.69 11.14
CA ASP A 485 -15.12 2.07 11.83
C ASP A 485 -16.21 1.66 10.83
N CYS A 486 -16.57 0.39 10.86
CA CYS A 486 -17.68 -0.21 10.12
C CYS A 486 -18.56 -1.06 11.04
N ALA A 487 -18.33 -1.03 12.36
CA ALA A 487 -19.07 -1.85 13.32
C ALA A 487 -20.44 -1.25 13.66
N HIS A 488 -20.59 0.08 13.59
CA HIS A 488 -21.76 0.82 14.07
C HIS A 488 -22.80 1.15 12.99
N GLY A 489 -23.07 0.20 12.09
CA GLY A 489 -24.13 0.32 11.08
C GLY A 489 -23.84 1.31 9.94
N ASN A 490 -22.60 1.83 9.89
CA ASN A 490 -22.11 2.74 8.86
C ASN A 490 -22.39 2.15 7.46
N ILE A 491 -22.82 2.98 6.50
CA ILE A 491 -22.92 2.56 5.10
C ILE A 491 -21.55 2.02 4.69
N ASP A 492 -21.51 0.89 3.96
CA ASP A 492 -20.27 0.32 3.45
C ASP A 492 -19.61 1.29 2.46
N TYR A 493 -18.82 2.22 2.99
CA TYR A 493 -18.03 3.17 2.21
C TYR A 493 -16.79 2.51 1.58
N PHE A 494 -16.52 1.23 1.88
CA PHE A 494 -15.27 0.57 1.52
C PHE A 494 -15.30 -0.08 0.13
N THR A 495 -16.47 -0.49 -0.37
CA THR A 495 -16.61 -1.13 -1.69
C THR A 495 -16.50 -0.18 -2.89
N GLY A 496 -16.20 1.12 -2.66
CA GLY A 496 -15.83 2.06 -3.73
C GLY A 496 -15.43 3.44 -3.24
N ARG A 497 -16.12 4.01 -2.24
CA ARG A 497 -15.92 5.39 -1.76
C ARG A 497 -14.72 5.61 -0.81
N PHE A 498 -13.70 4.76 -0.82
CA PHE A 498 -12.40 5.09 -0.19
C PHE A 498 -11.22 4.60 -1.04
N ALA A 499 -11.47 4.02 -2.21
CA ALA A 499 -10.45 3.34 -3.01
C ALA A 499 -9.33 4.30 -3.47
N GLY A 500 -9.69 5.45 -4.04
CA GLY A 500 -8.77 6.54 -4.39
C GLY A 500 -8.03 7.16 -3.19
N MET A 501 -8.67 7.41 -2.04
CA MET A 501 -7.97 7.89 -0.82
C MET A 501 -7.01 6.83 -0.28
N LYS A 502 -7.41 5.56 -0.23
CA LYS A 502 -6.55 4.44 0.15
C LYS A 502 -5.30 4.39 -0.72
N MET A 503 -5.47 4.52 -2.04
CA MET A 503 -4.36 4.51 -2.98
C MET A 503 -3.48 5.75 -2.88
N ASP A 504 -4.07 6.94 -2.76
CA ASP A 504 -3.33 8.20 -2.64
C ASP A 504 -2.51 8.25 -1.35
N LEU A 505 -3.13 7.93 -0.21
CA LEU A 505 -2.46 7.88 1.09
C LEU A 505 -1.38 6.80 1.16
N TYR A 506 -1.60 5.64 0.55
CA TYR A 506 -0.58 4.60 0.47
C TYR A 506 0.60 5.01 -0.41
N ASN A 507 0.33 5.62 -1.56
CA ASN A 507 1.36 6.00 -2.53
C ASN A 507 2.18 7.21 -2.09
N ARG A 508 1.54 8.24 -1.53
CA ARG A 508 2.24 9.46 -1.07
C ARG A 508 2.85 9.30 0.30
N HIS A 509 2.11 8.65 1.20
CA HIS A 509 2.43 8.67 2.61
C HIS A 509 2.57 7.29 3.22
N GLY A 510 2.38 6.18 2.51
CA GLY A 510 2.55 4.83 3.08
C GLY A 510 1.52 4.45 4.15
N PHE A 511 0.37 5.13 4.21
CA PHE A 511 -0.72 4.73 5.11
C PHE A 511 -1.52 3.58 4.50
N SER A 512 -1.79 2.55 5.30
CA SER A 512 -2.64 1.42 4.97
C SER A 512 -3.99 1.57 5.67
N MET A 513 -5.08 1.68 4.90
CA MET A 513 -6.44 1.76 5.45
C MET A 513 -7.05 0.37 5.63
N LYS A 514 -7.61 0.10 6.81
CA LYS A 514 -8.26 -1.17 7.17
C LYS A 514 -9.59 -0.91 7.88
N SER A 515 -10.60 -1.73 7.61
CA SER A 515 -11.89 -1.62 8.29
C SER A 515 -11.92 -2.43 9.59
N ILE A 516 -12.65 -1.92 10.58
CA ILE A 516 -13.00 -2.65 11.80
C ILE A 516 -14.50 -2.93 11.75
N SER A 517 -14.89 -4.21 11.67
CA SER A 517 -16.29 -4.66 11.66
C SER A 517 -16.73 -5.27 13.00
N LYS A 518 -15.92 -5.07 14.04
CA LYS A 518 -16.13 -5.54 15.41
C LYS A 518 -16.02 -4.35 16.35
N LEU A 519 -16.52 -4.52 17.57
CA LEU A 519 -16.45 -3.52 18.63
C LEU A 519 -15.04 -2.95 18.79
N ILE A 520 -14.97 -1.64 19.01
CA ILE A 520 -13.74 -0.89 19.16
C ILE A 520 -13.16 -1.18 20.55
N THR A 521 -12.00 -1.84 20.57
CA THR A 521 -11.29 -2.21 21.79
C THR A 521 -9.88 -1.64 21.79
N PRO A 522 -9.20 -1.50 22.95
CA PRO A 522 -7.81 -1.03 23.00
C PRO A 522 -6.88 -1.87 22.11
N ALA A 523 -7.08 -3.18 22.07
CA ALA A 523 -6.33 -4.10 21.21
C ALA A 523 -6.61 -3.88 19.71
N ALA A 524 -7.86 -3.56 19.34
CA ALA A 524 -8.20 -3.25 17.94
C ALA A 524 -7.56 -1.94 17.46
N LEU A 525 -7.35 -0.98 18.36
CA LEU A 525 -6.75 0.32 18.05
C LEU A 525 -5.22 0.33 18.11
N GLU A 526 -4.60 -0.75 18.59
CA GLU A 526 -3.17 -0.86 18.79
C GLU A 526 -2.38 -0.62 17.49
N GLY A 527 -1.32 0.20 17.57
CA GLY A 527 -0.47 0.51 16.41
C GLY A 527 -1.13 1.34 15.29
N SER A 528 -2.39 1.75 15.40
CA SER A 528 -3.06 2.58 14.38
C SER A 528 -2.81 4.08 14.59
N PHE A 529 -2.58 4.84 13.52
CA PHE A 529 -2.29 6.28 13.60
C PHE A 529 -3.55 7.13 13.63
N VAL A 530 -4.56 6.73 12.85
CA VAL A 530 -5.83 7.44 12.75
C VAL A 530 -6.98 6.43 12.80
N LEU A 531 -7.98 6.71 13.61
CA LEU A 531 -9.30 6.07 13.57
C LEU A 531 -10.25 6.99 12.82
N ILE A 532 -10.76 6.54 11.69
CA ILE A 532 -11.80 7.20 10.92
C ILE A 532 -13.14 6.68 11.40
N MET A 533 -14.01 7.59 11.80
CA MET A 533 -15.37 7.33 12.24
C MET A 533 -16.35 8.01 11.30
N PRO A 534 -16.85 7.29 10.29
CA PRO A 534 -18.01 7.71 9.51
C PRO A 534 -19.24 7.81 10.41
N GLU A 535 -20.29 8.46 9.91
CA GLU A 535 -21.56 8.63 10.61
C GLU A 535 -22.12 7.30 11.16
N PRO A 536 -22.09 7.10 12.49
CA PRO A 536 -22.66 5.92 13.15
C PRO A 536 -24.18 5.91 13.02
N LYS A 537 -24.76 4.72 12.80
CA LYS A 537 -26.21 4.49 12.92
C LYS A 537 -26.60 3.92 14.28
N GLU A 538 -25.63 3.42 15.02
CA GLU A 538 -25.80 2.81 16.33
C GLU A 538 -24.89 3.51 17.33
N ALA A 539 -25.35 3.68 18.57
CA ALA A 539 -24.53 4.26 19.64
C ALA A 539 -23.38 3.32 20.01
N LEU A 540 -22.21 3.89 20.25
CA LEU A 540 -21.08 3.16 20.80
C LEU A 540 -21.34 2.81 22.27
N ALA A 541 -20.87 1.63 22.68
CA ALA A 541 -20.89 1.25 24.08
C ALA A 541 -19.92 2.12 24.91
N ALA A 542 -20.16 2.25 26.21
CA ALA A 542 -19.33 3.06 27.10
C ALA A 542 -17.87 2.57 27.12
N GLU A 543 -17.66 1.26 26.98
CA GLU A 543 -16.34 0.62 26.90
C GLU A 543 -15.59 1.01 25.62
N GLU A 544 -16.29 1.19 24.51
CA GLU A 544 -15.70 1.62 23.23
C GLU A 544 -15.30 3.09 23.28
N ILE A 545 -16.15 3.94 23.87
CA ILE A 545 -15.83 5.35 24.12
C ILE A 545 -14.59 5.46 25.03
N ALA A 546 -14.51 4.64 26.08
CA ALA A 546 -13.33 4.57 26.93
C ALA A 546 -12.08 4.11 26.17
N ALA A 547 -12.20 3.14 25.27
CA ALA A 547 -11.10 2.67 24.42
C ALA A 547 -10.61 3.77 23.46
N ILE A 548 -11.52 4.53 22.86
CA ILE A 548 -11.17 5.67 21.99
C ILE A 548 -10.48 6.77 22.81
N LYS A 549 -10.99 7.08 24.01
CA LYS A 549 -10.34 8.02 24.93
C LYS A 549 -8.91 7.59 25.27
N GLU A 550 -8.72 6.33 25.62
CA GLU A 550 -7.39 5.78 25.90
C GLU A 550 -6.49 5.87 24.66
N TYR A 551 -6.99 5.50 23.49
CA TYR A 551 -6.27 5.57 22.22
C TYR A 551 -5.78 6.99 21.90
N VAL A 552 -6.65 7.99 22.04
CA VAL A 552 -6.30 9.41 21.84
C VAL A 552 -5.30 9.87 22.88
N SER A 553 -5.44 9.44 24.13
CA SER A 553 -4.49 9.78 25.19
C SER A 553 -3.07 9.28 24.91
N LYS A 554 -2.93 8.20 24.12
CA LYS A 554 -1.66 7.61 23.67
C LYS A 554 -1.17 8.16 22.32
N GLY A 555 -1.67 9.33 21.90
CA GLY A 555 -1.29 10.00 20.66
C GLY A 555 -2.02 9.51 19.41
N GLY A 556 -3.00 8.62 19.55
CA GLY A 556 -3.93 8.28 18.48
C GLY A 556 -4.77 9.48 18.05
N SER A 557 -5.20 9.50 16.79
CA SER A 557 -6.01 10.59 16.26
C SER A 557 -7.33 10.08 15.71
N VAL A 558 -8.38 10.89 15.80
CA VAL A 558 -9.72 10.53 15.31
C VAL A 558 -10.17 11.48 14.22
N LEU A 559 -10.76 10.93 13.17
CA LEU A 559 -11.33 11.69 12.06
C LEU A 559 -12.81 11.37 11.95
N PHE A 560 -13.67 12.36 12.16
CA PHE A 560 -15.12 12.20 12.08
C PHE A 560 -15.67 12.75 10.77
N PHE A 561 -16.67 12.05 10.21
CA PHE A 561 -17.46 12.51 9.09
C PHE A 561 -18.96 12.41 9.40
N LEU A 562 -19.66 13.55 9.43
CA LEU A 562 -21.11 13.57 9.69
C LEU A 562 -21.83 14.47 8.72
N LYS A 563 -22.98 14.04 8.21
CA LYS A 563 -23.84 14.89 7.37
C LYS A 563 -24.75 15.77 8.25
N SER A 564 -25.20 16.90 7.71
CA SER A 564 -26.35 17.65 8.25
C SER A 564 -27.56 16.73 8.37
N ASP A 565 -28.35 16.97 9.40
CA ASP A 565 -29.49 16.14 9.76
C ASP A 565 -30.77 16.43 8.98
N TYR A 566 -30.73 17.27 7.94
CA TYR A 566 -31.91 17.72 7.18
C TYR A 566 -33.05 16.68 7.11
N LYS A 567 -34.18 16.98 7.77
CA LYS A 567 -35.34 16.09 7.99
C LYS A 567 -35.08 14.89 8.92
N ASP A 568 -34.34 15.08 9.99
CA ASP A 568 -33.95 14.06 10.99
C ASP A 568 -33.23 12.85 10.39
N LEU A 569 -32.39 13.07 9.38
CA LEU A 569 -31.68 12.02 8.65
C LEU A 569 -30.26 11.76 9.17
N SER A 570 -29.74 12.59 10.07
CA SER A 570 -28.43 12.38 10.74
C SER A 570 -28.56 12.34 12.26
N ALA A 571 -27.46 11.95 12.93
CA ALA A 571 -27.48 11.64 14.36
C ALA A 571 -26.23 12.19 15.10
N PRO A 572 -26.06 13.53 15.18
CA PRO A 572 -24.90 14.15 15.86
C PRO A 572 -24.78 13.74 17.34
N HIS A 573 -25.91 13.42 17.98
CA HIS A 573 -25.97 12.88 19.34
C HIS A 573 -25.22 11.55 19.53
N LEU A 574 -24.90 10.81 18.46
CA LEU A 574 -24.10 9.57 18.54
C LEU A 574 -22.59 9.84 18.57
N VAL A 575 -22.13 10.99 18.07
CA VAL A 575 -20.70 11.33 17.96
C VAL A 575 -20.25 12.34 19.02
N ASN A 576 -21.11 13.29 19.37
CA ASN A 576 -20.80 14.30 20.38
C ASN A 576 -20.37 13.73 21.76
N PRO A 577 -20.92 12.60 22.26
CA PRO A 577 -20.41 11.94 23.46
C PRO A 577 -18.96 11.47 23.33
N ILE A 578 -18.54 11.05 22.13
CA ILE A 578 -17.15 10.64 21.86
C ILE A 578 -16.24 11.86 21.89
N LEU A 579 -16.63 12.94 21.21
CA LEU A 579 -15.90 14.22 21.20
C LEU A 579 -15.74 14.78 22.61
N GLN A 580 -16.77 14.66 23.45
CA GLN A 580 -16.70 15.00 24.86
C GLN A 580 -15.70 14.09 25.61
N ALA A 581 -15.78 12.78 25.42
CA ALA A 581 -14.93 11.82 26.12
C ALA A 581 -13.42 11.95 25.79
N ILE A 582 -13.08 12.22 24.54
CA ILE A 582 -11.69 12.48 24.10
C ILE A 582 -11.21 13.90 24.47
N GLY A 583 -12.09 14.71 25.01
CA GLY A 583 -11.80 16.05 25.46
C GLY A 583 -11.65 17.08 24.34
N SER A 584 -12.43 16.96 23.26
CA SER A 584 -12.51 17.98 22.21
C SER A 584 -13.48 19.11 22.58
N ARG A 585 -13.19 20.33 22.11
CA ARG A 585 -14.08 21.49 22.15
C ARG A 585 -15.08 21.49 21.00
N ILE A 586 -14.86 20.70 19.95
CA ILE A 586 -15.70 20.64 18.75
C ILE A 586 -16.96 19.82 19.04
N ARG A 587 -18.11 20.30 18.59
CA ARG A 587 -19.36 19.54 18.52
C ARG A 587 -19.93 19.65 17.11
N PHE A 588 -20.49 18.55 16.65
CA PHE A 588 -21.35 18.57 15.48
C PHE A 588 -22.68 19.19 15.88
N ASN A 589 -23.07 20.23 15.17
CA ASN A 589 -24.44 20.73 15.19
C ASN A 589 -25.28 19.92 14.20
N ASP A 590 -26.59 19.87 14.42
CA ASP A 590 -27.59 19.25 13.56
C ASP A 590 -27.85 20.09 12.29
N ASP A 591 -27.80 21.42 12.42
CA ASP A 591 -28.21 22.36 11.37
C ASP A 591 -27.50 22.27 10.01
N GLN A 592 -28.19 22.74 8.96
CA GLN A 592 -27.71 22.77 7.59
C GLN A 592 -26.93 24.06 7.22
N PHE A 593 -25.68 23.89 6.78
CA PHE A 593 -24.92 24.93 6.09
C PHE A 593 -25.36 25.08 4.62
N CYS A 594 -25.68 26.31 4.24
CA CYS A 594 -26.21 26.68 2.93
C CYS A 594 -25.42 27.83 2.31
N ASP A 595 -25.12 27.73 1.01
CA ASP A 595 -24.61 28.81 0.16
C ASP A 595 -25.58 28.92 -1.03
N PRO A 596 -26.27 30.05 -1.23
CA PRO A 596 -27.25 30.20 -2.29
C PRO A 596 -26.63 30.58 -3.66
N THR A 597 -25.36 31.02 -3.69
CA THR A 597 -24.71 31.60 -4.86
C THR A 597 -23.85 30.58 -5.58
N ASN A 598 -23.06 29.77 -4.87
CA ASN A 598 -22.13 28.81 -5.47
C ASN A 598 -22.69 27.37 -5.49
N ASN A 599 -23.97 27.18 -5.20
CA ASN A 599 -24.61 25.88 -5.18
C ASN A 599 -24.70 25.25 -6.59
N ILE A 600 -24.00 24.13 -6.80
CA ILE A 600 -23.96 23.44 -8.11
C ILE A 600 -24.86 22.20 -8.22
N GLY A 601 -25.85 22.04 -7.33
CA GLY A 601 -26.88 21.04 -7.54
C GLY A 601 -27.96 20.97 -6.45
N PRO A 602 -29.16 20.46 -6.78
CA PRO A 602 -30.24 20.37 -5.80
C PRO A 602 -29.94 19.33 -4.71
N PRO A 603 -30.25 19.57 -3.43
CA PRO A 603 -30.14 20.85 -2.71
C PRO A 603 -29.10 20.79 -1.57
N PHE A 604 -27.88 20.27 -1.82
CA PHE A 604 -26.93 19.97 -0.71
C PHE A 604 -25.44 20.04 -1.10
N ARG A 605 -25.01 20.94 -1.99
CA ARG A 605 -23.58 21.06 -2.35
C ARG A 605 -23.09 22.50 -2.32
N ALA A 606 -22.23 22.83 -1.37
CA ALA A 606 -21.67 24.17 -1.21
C ALA A 606 -20.18 24.18 -1.53
N PHE A 607 -19.71 25.23 -2.19
CA PHE A 607 -18.27 25.46 -2.33
C PHE A 607 -17.76 26.22 -1.11
N VAL A 608 -16.52 25.91 -0.74
CA VAL A 608 -15.78 26.60 0.30
C VAL A 608 -14.48 27.08 -0.31
N HIS A 609 -14.25 28.38 -0.18
CA HIS A 609 -13.08 29.06 -0.71
C HIS A 609 -12.17 29.61 0.38
N VAL A 610 -12.61 29.57 1.64
CA VAL A 610 -11.92 30.21 2.75
C VAL A 610 -11.21 29.15 3.61
N PHE A 611 -9.88 29.22 3.57
CA PHE A 611 -8.95 28.34 4.29
C PHE A 611 -8.07 29.22 5.20
N PRO A 612 -8.52 29.52 6.43
CA PRO A 612 -7.83 30.50 7.27
C PRO A 612 -6.59 29.95 7.99
N ASP A 613 -6.35 28.64 7.93
CA ASP A 613 -5.31 27.96 8.70
C ASP A 613 -4.17 27.39 7.81
N PRO A 614 -2.88 27.59 8.19
CA PRO A 614 -1.73 27.11 7.43
C PRO A 614 -1.54 25.59 7.42
N ILE A 615 -2.30 24.81 8.20
CA ILE A 615 -2.38 23.34 8.05
C ILE A 615 -2.81 22.96 6.63
N ILE A 616 -3.65 23.80 6.02
CA ILE A 616 -4.18 23.61 4.67
C ILE A 616 -3.53 24.63 3.75
N GLN A 617 -2.77 24.16 2.77
CA GLN A 617 -2.11 25.03 1.80
C GLN A 617 -2.25 24.47 0.39
N GLY A 618 -2.33 25.38 -0.59
CA GLY A 618 -2.46 25.01 -2.01
C GLY A 618 -3.85 24.49 -2.40
N VAL A 619 -4.84 24.67 -1.52
CA VAL A 619 -6.25 24.33 -1.76
C VAL A 619 -6.99 25.62 -2.10
N ASN A 620 -7.41 25.76 -3.36
CA ASN A 620 -8.07 26.97 -3.86
C ASN A 620 -9.59 26.95 -3.70
N GLN A 621 -10.18 25.76 -3.62
CA GLN A 621 -11.62 25.53 -3.55
C GLN A 621 -11.88 24.11 -3.02
N LEU A 622 -12.90 23.93 -2.20
CA LEU A 622 -13.43 22.61 -1.81
C LEU A 622 -14.93 22.56 -2.04
N LEU A 623 -15.44 21.41 -2.44
CA LEU A 623 -16.87 21.17 -2.61
C LEU A 623 -17.39 20.27 -1.50
N PHE A 624 -18.15 20.81 -0.55
CA PHE A 624 -18.78 20.03 0.51
C PHE A 624 -20.17 19.55 0.13
N ARG A 625 -20.52 18.35 0.60
CA ARG A 625 -21.83 17.73 0.40
C ARG A 625 -22.55 17.69 1.76
N SER A 626 -23.82 18.10 1.82
CA SER A 626 -24.69 17.98 3.00
C SER A 626 -24.02 18.41 4.32
N SER A 627 -23.57 19.66 4.39
CA SER A 627 -22.74 20.11 5.50
C SER A 627 -23.55 20.48 6.75
N CYS A 628 -23.17 19.94 7.91
CA CYS A 628 -23.47 20.50 9.22
C CYS A 628 -22.51 21.64 9.60
N THR A 629 -22.91 22.47 10.55
CA THR A 629 -22.01 23.45 11.18
C THR A 629 -21.30 22.84 12.40
N LEU A 630 -20.14 23.38 12.74
CA LEU A 630 -19.38 23.00 13.93
C LEU A 630 -19.54 24.07 15.01
N VAL A 631 -19.87 23.66 16.22
CA VAL A 631 -20.09 24.53 17.38
C VAL A 631 -19.21 24.10 18.55
N ASN A 632 -19.13 24.93 19.58
CA ASN A 632 -18.51 24.56 20.84
C ASN A 632 -19.48 23.79 21.74
N HIS A 633 -19.02 23.37 22.91
CA HIS A 633 -19.82 22.61 23.88
C HIS A 633 -21.01 23.39 24.49
N GLN A 634 -21.05 24.71 24.35
CA GLN A 634 -22.18 25.56 24.74
C GLN A 634 -23.12 25.88 23.58
N MET A 635 -23.00 25.18 22.45
CA MET A 635 -23.79 25.41 21.22
C MET A 635 -23.60 26.83 20.66
N GLN A 636 -22.40 27.37 20.80
CA GLN A 636 -22.01 28.67 20.24
C GLN A 636 -21.00 28.47 19.11
N GLY A 637 -20.91 29.45 18.20
CA GLY A 637 -19.99 29.44 17.07
C GLY A 637 -18.54 29.13 17.49
N LEU A 638 -17.95 28.15 16.82
CA LEU A 638 -16.59 27.70 17.09
C LEU A 638 -15.58 28.78 16.67
N THR A 639 -14.68 29.17 17.58
CA THR A 639 -13.66 30.19 17.33
C THR A 639 -12.28 29.57 17.26
N ALA A 640 -11.48 29.93 16.25
CA ALA A 640 -10.11 29.46 16.11
C ALA A 640 -9.26 29.83 17.35
N SER A 641 -8.32 28.96 17.69
CA SER A 641 -7.30 29.22 18.70
C SER A 641 -5.99 28.56 18.27
N LYS A 642 -4.95 28.63 19.12
CA LYS A 642 -3.65 28.00 18.85
C LYS A 642 -3.73 26.49 18.61
N ASP A 643 -4.65 25.82 19.30
CA ASP A 643 -4.82 24.36 19.27
C ASP A 643 -6.13 23.94 18.58
N LEU A 644 -6.98 24.89 18.19
CA LEU A 644 -8.26 24.65 17.51
C LEU A 644 -8.27 25.38 16.18
N HIS A 645 -8.19 24.61 15.11
CA HIS A 645 -8.02 25.07 13.75
C HIS A 645 -9.35 25.03 13.01
N LEU A 646 -9.74 26.14 12.39
CA LEU A 646 -10.84 26.16 11.43
C LEU A 646 -10.23 25.89 10.06
N LEU A 647 -10.36 24.66 9.57
CA LEU A 647 -9.68 24.23 8.35
C LEU A 647 -10.44 24.65 7.09
N ALA A 648 -11.77 24.72 7.16
CA ALA A 648 -12.62 25.19 6.09
C ALA A 648 -13.83 25.91 6.71
N VAL A 649 -14.10 27.12 6.22
CA VAL A 649 -15.21 27.95 6.68
C VAL A 649 -16.01 28.45 5.48
N GLY A 650 -17.30 28.71 5.67
CA GLY A 650 -18.13 29.31 4.63
C GLY A 650 -17.58 30.64 4.10
N ASP A 651 -17.92 30.95 2.87
CA ASP A 651 -17.65 32.24 2.23
C ASP A 651 -18.72 33.30 2.57
N ASP A 652 -18.67 34.46 1.90
CA ASP A 652 -19.36 35.69 2.33
C ASP A 652 -20.90 35.63 2.24
N ASP A 653 -21.48 34.64 1.55
CA ASP A 653 -22.93 34.45 1.40
C ASP A 653 -23.46 33.14 1.99
N SER A 654 -22.58 32.42 2.67
CA SER A 654 -22.93 31.21 3.42
C SER A 654 -23.75 31.52 4.68
N TYR A 655 -24.74 30.69 5.01
CA TYR A 655 -25.60 30.81 6.19
C TYR A 655 -25.98 29.44 6.77
N ASN A 656 -26.43 29.43 8.02
CA ASN A 656 -26.94 28.22 8.69
C ASN A 656 -28.47 28.27 8.80
N VAL A 657 -29.16 27.18 8.45
CA VAL A 657 -30.61 27.04 8.57
C VAL A 657 -30.94 26.11 9.71
N ASP A 658 -31.67 26.62 10.70
CA ASP A 658 -32.35 25.81 11.73
C ASP A 658 -33.52 25.07 11.07
N THR A 659 -33.34 23.76 10.84
CA THR A 659 -34.33 22.93 10.12
C THR A 659 -35.27 22.15 11.03
N ASP A 660 -34.97 22.06 12.32
CA ASP A 660 -35.75 21.29 13.32
C ASP A 660 -36.52 22.19 14.31
N ASN A 661 -36.32 23.51 14.26
CA ASN A 661 -36.85 24.54 15.16
C ASN A 661 -36.43 24.37 16.63
N MET A 662 -35.31 23.71 16.91
CA MET A 662 -34.80 23.61 18.28
C MET A 662 -34.05 24.87 18.74
N ASN A 663 -33.75 25.81 17.83
CA ASN A 663 -33.07 27.07 18.12
C ASN A 663 -31.78 26.85 18.94
N ASP A 664 -31.09 25.74 18.64
CA ASP A 664 -29.78 25.36 19.20
C ASP A 664 -28.68 26.33 18.74
N CYS A 665 -28.86 26.97 17.58
CA CYS A 665 -27.93 27.90 17.00
C CYS A 665 -28.63 29.10 16.36
N SER A 666 -28.32 30.32 16.84
CA SER A 666 -28.90 31.55 16.25
C SER A 666 -28.47 31.69 14.78
N PHE A 667 -29.42 31.96 13.87
CA PHE A 667 -29.13 32.22 12.45
C PHE A 667 -27.87 33.07 12.24
N TYR A 668 -26.80 32.45 11.74
CA TYR A 668 -25.59 33.14 11.31
C TYR A 668 -25.81 33.68 9.90
N TYR A 669 -26.32 34.91 9.80
CA TYR A 669 -26.34 35.65 8.54
C TYR A 669 -24.94 36.21 8.24
N ALA A 670 -24.32 35.79 7.13
CA ALA A 670 -23.05 36.36 6.65
C ALA A 670 -23.21 37.73 5.96
N SER A 671 -24.44 38.18 5.68
CA SER A 671 -24.64 39.40 4.91
C SER A 671 -24.38 40.68 5.75
N ALA A 672 -23.13 41.14 5.71
CA ALA A 672 -22.67 42.54 5.82
C ALA A 672 -22.25 43.14 7.20
N THR A 673 -21.67 42.39 8.14
CA THR A 673 -20.77 42.94 9.21
C THR A 673 -20.05 41.79 9.96
N PRO A 674 -18.89 42.00 10.64
CA PRO A 674 -17.96 40.93 10.98
C PRO A 674 -18.55 40.01 12.06
N ARG A 675 -19.00 38.84 11.63
CA ARG A 675 -19.42 37.73 12.49
C ARG A 675 -18.60 36.49 12.11
N LEU A 676 -18.38 35.62 13.09
CA LEU A 676 -17.50 34.45 13.01
C LEU A 676 -17.78 33.66 11.72
N PRO A 677 -16.75 33.30 10.94
CA PRO A 677 -16.94 32.53 9.71
C PRO A 677 -17.49 31.15 10.08
N ILE A 678 -18.52 30.68 9.36
CA ILE A 678 -19.25 29.45 9.71
C ILE A 678 -18.31 28.25 9.50
N PRO A 679 -17.90 27.54 10.54
CA PRO A 679 -16.93 26.47 10.40
C PRO A 679 -17.61 25.17 9.99
N VAL A 680 -17.13 24.60 8.89
CA VAL A 680 -17.64 23.35 8.31
C VAL A 680 -16.62 22.21 8.41
N VAL A 681 -15.34 22.55 8.55
CA VAL A 681 -14.28 21.63 8.96
C VAL A 681 -13.44 22.28 10.03
N ALA A 682 -13.28 21.59 11.14
CA ALA A 682 -12.39 22.00 12.21
C ALA A 682 -11.52 20.83 12.64
N ALA A 683 -10.34 21.15 13.11
CA ALA A 683 -9.42 20.20 13.68
C ALA A 683 -8.86 20.75 14.98
N GLU A 684 -8.56 19.86 15.91
CA GLU A 684 -8.08 20.25 17.23
C GLU A 684 -6.90 19.40 17.65
N ASP A 685 -5.84 20.06 18.10
CA ASP A 685 -4.78 19.44 18.84
C ASP A 685 -5.20 19.26 20.30
N LEU A 686 -5.39 18.00 20.70
CA LEU A 686 -5.87 17.65 22.04
C LEU A 686 -4.74 17.61 23.07
N GLY A 687 -3.51 17.92 22.65
CA GLY A 687 -2.31 17.87 23.48
C GLY A 687 -1.57 16.55 23.37
N THR A 688 -2.26 15.41 23.48
CA THR A 688 -1.69 14.08 23.20
C THR A 688 -2.04 13.63 21.78
N GLY A 689 -3.30 13.31 21.53
CA GLY A 689 -3.83 13.01 20.20
C GLY A 689 -4.29 14.24 19.42
N ARG A 690 -4.96 14.01 18.30
CA ARG A 690 -5.64 15.04 17.49
C ARG A 690 -7.02 14.56 17.05
N VAL A 691 -7.89 15.51 16.77
CA VAL A 691 -9.18 15.21 16.15
C VAL A 691 -9.40 16.12 14.94
N ALA A 692 -10.06 15.62 13.91
CA ALA A 692 -10.63 16.46 12.88
C ALA A 692 -12.08 16.06 12.61
N CYS A 693 -12.94 17.05 12.41
CA CYS A 693 -14.38 16.91 12.25
C CYS A 693 -14.78 17.52 10.91
N PHE A 694 -15.45 16.72 10.08
CA PHE A 694 -15.87 17.08 8.74
C PHE A 694 -17.38 16.93 8.60
N ALA A 695 -17.97 17.90 7.94
CA ALA A 695 -19.34 17.86 7.48
C ALA A 695 -19.46 17.07 6.14
N GLU A 696 -19.99 15.82 6.19
CA GLU A 696 -20.00 14.66 5.25
C GLU A 696 -18.65 14.43 4.56
N PRO A 697 -18.19 13.19 4.30
CA PRO A 697 -16.93 13.05 3.60
C PRO A 697 -17.03 13.69 2.20
N LEU A 698 -16.05 14.56 1.92
CA LEU A 698 -15.63 15.06 0.62
C LEU A 698 -15.14 13.93 -0.32
N TYR A 699 -15.79 12.76 -0.32
CA TYR A 699 -15.28 11.59 -1.00
C TYR A 699 -16.27 11.04 -2.02
N ASP A 700 -15.99 11.43 -3.26
CA ASP A 700 -16.52 10.87 -4.49
C ASP A 700 -15.31 10.65 -5.41
N ASP A 701 -15.11 9.42 -5.91
CA ASP A 701 -14.00 9.10 -6.82
C ASP A 701 -13.99 10.02 -8.06
N ARG A 702 -15.14 10.61 -8.43
CA ARG A 702 -15.27 11.57 -9.52
C ARG A 702 -14.60 12.92 -9.22
N LEU A 703 -14.50 13.33 -7.94
CA LEU A 703 -13.86 14.57 -7.54
C LEU A 703 -12.33 14.48 -7.56
N TYR A 704 -11.77 13.27 -7.52
CA TYR A 704 -10.34 13.02 -7.80
C TYR A 704 -10.00 13.14 -9.31
N ALA A 705 -10.99 13.29 -10.18
CA ALA A 705 -10.84 13.39 -11.63
C ALA A 705 -11.09 14.81 -12.18
N ASP A 706 -11.58 15.75 -11.38
CA ASP A 706 -11.72 17.15 -11.78
C ASP A 706 -10.51 17.98 -11.30
N PRO A 707 -9.60 18.38 -12.20
CA PRO A 707 -8.38 19.10 -11.83
C PRO A 707 -8.65 20.50 -11.25
N LYS A 708 -9.89 20.99 -11.29
CA LYS A 708 -10.27 22.27 -10.68
C LYS A 708 -10.58 22.16 -9.19
N ILE A 709 -10.76 20.95 -8.65
CA ILE A 709 -11.16 20.72 -7.26
C ILE A 709 -10.04 19.96 -6.49
N PRO A 710 -9.18 20.65 -5.72
CA PRO A 710 -8.01 20.07 -5.04
C PRO A 710 -8.31 19.21 -3.78
N THR A 711 -9.50 18.59 -3.68
CA THR A 711 -9.97 17.83 -2.50
C THR A 711 -9.01 16.74 -2.01
N ALA A 712 -8.34 16.04 -2.94
CA ALA A 712 -7.38 14.99 -2.62
C ALA A 712 -6.23 15.50 -1.73
N LEU A 713 -5.71 16.70 -2.06
CA LEU A 713 -4.62 17.32 -1.34
C LEU A 713 -5.05 17.72 0.07
N PHE A 714 -6.24 18.31 0.22
CA PHE A 714 -6.82 18.69 1.51
C PHE A 714 -6.90 17.49 2.47
N ASN A 715 -7.56 16.40 2.06
CA ASN A 715 -7.71 15.21 2.90
C ASN A 715 -6.35 14.59 3.25
N SER A 716 -5.41 14.56 2.29
CA SER A 716 -4.06 14.03 2.54
C SER A 716 -3.28 14.86 3.57
N GLN A 717 -3.39 16.19 3.52
CA GLN A 717 -2.76 17.11 4.48
C GLN A 717 -3.35 16.95 5.88
N VAL A 718 -4.68 16.85 6.00
CA VAL A 718 -5.33 16.61 7.30
C VAL A 718 -4.92 15.27 7.88
N VAL A 719 -4.93 14.19 7.09
CA VAL A 719 -4.52 12.87 7.58
C VAL A 719 -3.04 12.84 7.98
N ALA A 720 -2.17 13.47 7.19
CA ALA A 720 -0.76 13.60 7.54
C ALA A 720 -0.59 14.37 8.86
N TRP A 721 -1.31 15.48 9.03
CA TRP A 721 -1.33 16.23 10.28
C TRP A 721 -1.84 15.39 11.45
N LEU A 722 -2.96 14.66 11.32
CA LEU A 722 -3.48 13.77 12.36
C LEU A 722 -2.45 12.70 12.76
N ALA A 723 -1.79 12.08 11.80
CA ALA A 723 -0.84 11.00 12.07
C ALA A 723 0.41 11.47 12.84
N THR A 724 0.83 12.73 12.68
CA THR A 724 2.00 13.26 13.40
C THR A 724 1.76 13.48 14.90
N ALA A 725 0.52 13.32 15.41
CA ALA A 725 0.22 13.41 16.84
C ALA A 725 1.03 12.40 17.68
N ARG A 726 1.31 11.21 17.12
CA ARG A 726 2.14 10.17 17.76
C ARG A 726 3.62 10.54 17.89
N GLU A 727 4.04 11.65 17.28
CA GLU A 727 5.43 12.07 17.18
C GLU A 727 5.74 13.28 18.06
N LYS A 728 4.81 13.65 18.94
CA LYS A 728 4.98 14.78 19.85
C LYS A 728 6.18 14.57 20.75
N THR A 729 6.97 15.62 20.89
CA THR A 729 8.11 15.68 21.82
C THR A 729 7.65 16.11 23.21
N LEU A 730 8.53 15.98 24.20
CA LEU A 730 8.28 16.51 25.54
C LEU A 730 7.94 18.01 25.51
N ARG A 731 8.61 18.79 24.66
CA ARG A 731 8.30 20.22 24.48
C ARG A 731 6.90 20.45 23.94
N ASP A 732 6.45 19.62 23.00
CA ASP A 732 5.07 19.71 22.49
C ASP A 732 4.05 19.45 23.60
N LEU A 733 4.29 18.44 24.44
CA LEU A 733 3.43 18.10 25.58
C LEU A 733 3.42 19.20 26.65
N LEU A 734 4.59 19.77 26.99
CA LEU A 734 4.71 20.88 27.95
C LEU A 734 4.02 22.14 27.43
N ARG A 735 4.16 22.47 26.15
CA ARG A 735 3.43 23.56 25.50
C ARG A 735 1.91 23.35 25.61
N SER A 736 1.43 22.13 25.42
CA SER A 736 0.00 21.82 25.55
C SER A 736 -0.50 21.91 27.00
N LEU A 737 0.32 21.50 27.98
CA LEU A 737 0.04 21.74 29.40
C LEU A 737 -0.04 23.23 29.71
N ASP A 738 0.88 24.03 29.15
CA ASP A 738 0.91 25.49 29.33
C ASP A 738 -0.35 26.18 28.78
N ASN A 739 -0.91 25.63 27.69
CA ASN A 739 -2.12 26.14 27.07
C ASN A 739 -3.43 25.71 27.78
N LEU A 740 -3.41 24.84 28.81
CA LEU A 740 -4.64 24.31 29.42
C LEU A 740 -5.57 25.37 30.00
N GLU A 741 -5.01 26.48 30.49
CA GLU A 741 -5.77 27.61 31.03
C GLU A 741 -6.65 28.30 29.96
N SER A 742 -6.39 28.03 28.67
CA SER A 742 -7.24 28.51 27.55
C SER A 742 -8.55 27.72 27.39
N ILE A 743 -8.74 26.65 28.13
CA ILE A 743 -9.97 25.84 28.13
C ILE A 743 -10.84 26.37 29.25
N ASP A 744 -12.02 26.90 28.93
CA ASP A 744 -12.99 27.45 29.88
C ASP A 744 -13.74 26.37 30.68
N ASP A 745 -14.02 25.22 30.05
CA ASP A 745 -14.65 24.05 30.69
C ASP A 745 -13.70 23.36 31.70
N PRO A 746 -14.05 23.33 33.00
CA PRO A 746 -13.20 22.76 34.04
C PRO A 746 -13.05 21.24 33.95
N ASP A 747 -14.10 20.51 33.53
CA ASP A 747 -14.08 19.05 33.42
C ASP A 747 -13.22 18.63 32.22
N LEU A 748 -13.36 19.38 31.12
CA LEU A 748 -12.53 19.23 29.93
C LEU A 748 -11.05 19.48 30.23
N ARG A 749 -10.75 20.55 30.97
CA ARG A 749 -9.40 20.94 31.38
C ARG A 749 -8.76 19.85 32.24
N ALA A 750 -9.49 19.33 33.24
CA ALA A 750 -9.01 18.25 34.09
C ALA A 750 -8.72 16.97 33.30
N SER A 751 -9.64 16.56 32.41
CA SER A 751 -9.43 15.36 31.60
C SER A 751 -8.23 15.48 30.64
N ARG A 752 -7.94 16.67 30.10
CA ARG A 752 -6.74 16.87 29.26
C ARG A 752 -5.46 16.88 30.08
N PHE A 753 -5.49 17.47 31.28
CA PHE A 753 -4.34 17.49 32.19
C PHE A 753 -3.87 16.07 32.51
N ASP A 754 -4.78 15.16 32.87
CA ASP A 754 -4.42 13.79 33.22
C ASP A 754 -3.70 13.04 32.08
N GLY A 755 -4.23 13.15 30.85
CA GLY A 755 -3.64 12.53 29.67
C GLY A 755 -2.26 13.12 29.32
N LEU A 756 -2.15 14.45 29.32
CA LEU A 756 -0.90 15.15 29.07
C LEU A 756 0.17 14.85 30.12
N ARG A 757 -0.22 14.84 31.40
CA ARG A 757 0.65 14.51 32.53
C ARG A 757 1.20 13.09 32.39
N ALA A 758 0.35 12.11 32.07
CA ALA A 758 0.78 10.73 31.87
C ALA A 758 1.76 10.58 30.70
N ALA A 759 1.44 11.18 29.54
CA ALA A 759 2.31 11.14 28.36
C ALA A 759 3.66 11.84 28.58
N ALA A 760 3.68 12.97 29.30
CA ALA A 760 4.90 13.68 29.61
C ALA A 760 5.79 12.86 30.57
N LEU A 761 5.20 12.23 31.59
CA LEU A 761 5.94 11.35 32.51
C LEU A 761 6.59 10.16 31.79
N ASP A 762 5.90 9.55 30.83
CA ASP A 762 6.44 8.45 30.01
C ASP A 762 7.68 8.90 29.20
N GLN A 763 7.58 10.05 28.51
CA GLN A 763 8.73 10.60 27.77
C GLN A 763 9.89 11.00 28.66
N ILE A 764 9.61 11.54 29.85
CA ILE A 764 10.65 11.87 30.82
C ILE A 764 11.35 10.59 31.28
N GLN A 765 10.61 9.54 31.65
CA GLN A 765 11.20 8.26 32.05
C GLN A 765 12.08 7.67 30.96
N GLN A 766 11.62 7.70 29.70
CA GLN A 766 12.40 7.23 28.57
C GLN A 766 13.67 8.09 28.36
N GLY A 767 13.53 9.42 28.33
CA GLY A 767 14.67 10.32 28.14
C GLY A 767 15.71 10.22 29.26
N MET A 768 15.28 10.00 30.51
CA MET A 768 16.18 9.75 31.63
C MET A 768 16.96 8.43 31.46
N ALA A 769 16.34 7.38 30.94
CA ALA A 769 17.03 6.13 30.61
C ALA A 769 18.05 6.29 29.46
N GLU A 770 17.80 7.26 28.58
CA GLU A 770 18.67 7.59 27.44
C GLU A 770 19.72 8.67 27.79
N GLY A 771 19.78 9.14 29.04
CA GLY A 771 20.76 10.12 29.53
C GLY A 771 20.47 11.58 29.14
N ALA A 772 19.26 11.90 28.68
CA ALA A 772 18.85 13.22 28.19
C ALA A 772 18.39 14.18 29.32
N GLU A 773 18.96 14.07 30.52
CA GLU A 773 18.49 14.81 31.71
C GLU A 773 18.60 16.33 31.55
N ALA A 774 19.70 16.82 30.97
CA ALA A 774 19.90 18.25 30.73
C ALA A 774 18.87 18.83 29.75
N ASP A 775 18.52 18.07 28.71
CA ASP A 775 17.53 18.49 27.71
C ASP A 775 16.12 18.53 28.29
N ILE A 776 15.78 17.57 29.16
CA ILE A 776 14.51 17.55 29.89
C ILE A 776 14.41 18.78 30.79
N GLN A 777 15.44 19.08 31.58
CA GLN A 777 15.44 20.25 32.47
C GLN A 777 15.33 21.57 31.69
N ALA A 778 16.02 21.68 30.55
CA ALA A 778 15.92 22.85 29.67
C ALA A 778 14.48 23.03 29.15
N ALA A 779 13.80 21.95 28.74
CA ALA A 779 12.44 22.01 28.23
C ALA A 779 11.44 22.56 29.27
N PHE A 780 11.59 22.23 30.56
CA PHE A 780 10.73 22.76 31.63
C PHE A 780 10.94 24.25 31.92
N GLN A 781 12.08 24.84 31.53
CA GLN A 781 12.34 26.28 31.71
C GLN A 781 11.62 27.14 30.68
N GLU A 782 11.13 26.54 29.59
CA GLU A 782 10.45 27.24 28.50
C GLU A 782 8.98 27.58 28.82
N TYR A 783 8.38 26.99 29.86
CA TYR A 783 6.95 27.09 30.19
C TYR A 783 6.72 27.31 31.69
N ALA A 784 5.63 27.98 32.07
CA ALA A 784 5.46 28.49 33.44
C ALA A 784 4.05 28.35 34.05
N SER A 785 3.08 27.78 33.33
CA SER A 785 1.73 27.56 33.85
C SER A 785 1.68 26.74 35.16
N PRO A 786 0.62 26.87 35.97
CA PRO A 786 0.42 26.03 37.15
C PRO A 786 0.49 24.53 36.84
N ALA A 787 -0.10 24.09 35.72
CA ALA A 787 -0.08 22.70 35.26
C ALA A 787 1.36 22.17 35.02
N VAL A 788 2.22 22.99 34.38
CA VAL A 788 3.63 22.64 34.17
C VAL A 788 4.40 22.61 35.49
N GLN A 789 4.11 23.54 36.41
CA GLN A 789 4.75 23.58 37.73
C GLN A 789 4.39 22.38 38.60
N ASP A 790 3.15 21.90 38.52
CA ASP A 790 2.70 20.70 39.22
C ASP A 790 3.40 19.45 38.66
N LEU A 791 3.48 19.29 37.33
CA LEU A 791 4.26 18.21 36.71
C LEU A 791 5.76 18.29 37.09
N ALA A 792 6.34 19.49 37.14
CA ALA A 792 7.73 19.67 37.56
C ALA A 792 7.95 19.29 39.03
N ARG A 793 6.95 19.51 39.90
CA ARG A 793 6.99 19.05 41.31
C ARG A 793 6.99 17.53 41.39
N ASP A 794 6.13 16.87 40.62
CA ASP A 794 6.07 15.41 40.55
C ASP A 794 7.37 14.80 40.01
N LEU A 795 7.97 15.42 38.99
CA LEU A 795 9.28 15.02 38.48
C LEU A 795 10.35 15.14 39.56
N ARG A 796 10.41 16.26 40.28
CA ARG A 796 11.37 16.43 41.39
C ARG A 796 11.18 15.37 42.47
N HIS A 797 9.95 15.05 42.85
CA HIS A 797 9.68 13.98 43.82
C HIS A 797 10.10 12.60 43.29
N THR A 798 9.87 12.32 42.00
CA THR A 798 10.27 11.06 41.36
C THR A 798 11.79 10.93 41.30
N LEU A 799 12.50 12.00 40.95
CA LEU A 799 13.96 12.05 40.94
C LEU A 799 14.52 11.93 42.36
N GLN A 800 13.97 12.65 43.34
CA GLN A 800 14.37 12.52 44.75
C GLN A 800 14.14 11.12 45.29
N PHE A 801 13.00 10.48 44.97
CA PHE A 801 12.73 9.09 45.33
C PHE A 801 13.73 8.12 44.70
N ARG A 802 14.04 8.31 43.40
CA ARG A 802 15.06 7.53 42.70
C ARG A 802 16.44 7.72 43.34
N ASP A 803 16.84 8.94 43.66
CA ASP A 803 18.14 9.25 44.25
C ASP A 803 18.25 8.74 45.70
N LEU A 804 17.12 8.62 46.42
CA LEU A 804 17.05 8.01 47.75
C LEU A 804 17.09 6.47 47.72
N HIS A 805 16.75 5.86 46.57
CA HIS A 805 16.71 4.40 46.38
C HIS A 805 17.72 3.86 45.37
N GLN A 806 18.55 4.73 44.77
CA GLN A 806 19.83 4.33 44.22
C GLN A 806 20.73 4.00 45.40
N ASP A 807 21.06 2.73 45.55
CA ASP A 807 21.95 2.22 46.59
C ASP A 807 23.16 3.16 46.76
N ARG A 808 23.17 3.86 47.91
CA ARG A 808 24.43 4.27 48.54
C ARG A 808 25.17 2.98 48.88
N PRO A 809 26.50 2.95 48.67
CA PRO A 809 27.30 1.76 48.33
C PRO A 809 27.11 0.53 49.22
#